data_AF-A0ABD1U9I9-F1
#
_entry.id   AF-A0ABD1U9I9-F1
#
_cell.length_a   1.000
_cell.length_b   1.000
_cell.length_c   1.000
_cell.angle_alpha   90.00
_cell.angle_beta   90.00
_cell.angle_gamma   90.00
#
_symmetry.space_group_name_H-M   'P 1'
#
loop_
_entity.id
_entity.type
_entity.pdbx_description
1 polymer ?
#
loop_
_entity_poly.entity_id
_entity_poly.type
_entity_poly.pdbx_seq_one_letter_code
_entity_poly.pdbx_strand_id
1 'polypeptide(L)'
;MHRTLKLLSYSGLRSRTTVFSKTNYYPIFLISQWNNNLSCRNSNVSVFFRALFTHSSSTTYSRRVPDPNDPSTLMKEDGVAVCSQMWIENFQEPNKTVTNLTNYLRRLELWVLAYQKVCADETGAYMPRSAITRSALEDLLALRNAVLDDRFKWGARLQFFIRSPKDKTDYESLSKRKIRAILTTTQPSPFQDRIVQEVLLMILEPVYEGRFSQRSFAFRPGRNAHTVLRVIRRSFAGYLWYIKGDLSAMLDGMKVGMVISSLMRDIRDKKVIDLIKAALTTPVITSKVDDGEKKKKKKRKYQKKRVLAEDEPKPDPYWLESFFGFAPEEAELLPSWGHCGILSPLLANICLDELDRWMEDKIKEFYRPSKSDVIWNSSDGDAEQGNTSWPEFVPTSGPDKTRKIDYIRYGGHVLIGIRGPRADAATLRKQLIEFCDQKYMLKLDNESLPIEHITKGIMFLDHVLCRRVVYPTLRYTATGGKIISEKGVGTLLSVTASLKQCIKQFRKLSFVKGDRDPDPQPCFRMFHATQAHTNSQMNKFLSVMVEWYRYADNRKKIVNFCSYIIRGSLAKLYAAKYKLRSRAKVYKIGSRNLSRPLKEKKGQSPEYHNLLRMGLVESIDGLQYTRMSLVPETDYTPFPVGWRPDHEKALLEYIRLEDPKTLEEERSCLRDQGLISPQDYVSMLVWNYKRNAVAVDQLSSVLTGENSIETMGSEFLSTSNDENSNQKNRSEEDNEERIRVALM
;
A
#
# COMPACT_ATOMS: atom_id res chain seq x y z
N MET A 1 4.83 -9.56 3.26
CA MET A 1 5.30 -8.44 2.41
C MET A 1 5.07 -8.82 0.96
N HIS A 2 4.14 -8.14 0.28
CA HIS A 2 3.63 -8.54 -1.04
C HIS A 2 4.70 -8.58 -2.12
N ARG A 3 4.84 -9.74 -2.78
CA ARG A 3 5.59 -9.89 -4.04
C ARG A 3 4.84 -9.33 -5.26
N THR A 4 3.66 -8.77 -5.06
CA THR A 4 2.75 -8.26 -6.08
C THR A 4 2.47 -6.79 -5.83
N LEU A 5 3.43 -5.91 -6.15
CA LEU A 5 3.21 -4.47 -6.36
C LEU A 5 4.45 -3.88 -7.06
N LYS A 6 4.64 -4.26 -8.32
CA LYS A 6 5.36 -3.44 -9.30
C LYS A 6 4.38 -3.15 -10.42
N LEU A 7 3.64 -2.07 -10.27
CA LEU A 7 3.06 -1.21 -11.31
C LEU A 7 2.16 -0.22 -10.54
N LEU A 8 2.27 1.08 -10.87
CA LEU A 8 1.80 2.25 -10.11
C LEU A 8 2.75 2.80 -9.03
N SER A 9 3.99 3.10 -9.41
CA SER A 9 4.75 4.23 -8.84
C SER A 9 5.90 4.60 -9.78
N TYR A 10 5.58 5.32 -10.85
CA TYR A 10 6.56 6.13 -11.58
C TYR A 10 6.19 7.60 -11.38
N SER A 11 6.56 8.14 -10.22
CA SER A 11 6.67 9.57 -10.02
C SER A 11 7.71 9.83 -8.92
N GLY A 12 8.77 10.55 -9.28
CA GLY A 12 9.73 11.08 -8.31
C GLY A 12 11.19 10.74 -8.60
N LEU A 13 11.80 11.45 -9.55
CA LEU A 13 13.17 11.95 -9.46
C LEU A 13 13.41 12.94 -10.61
N ARG A 14 13.23 14.23 -10.36
CA ARG A 14 14.15 15.32 -10.76
C ARG A 14 13.64 16.67 -10.29
N SER A 15 14.41 17.27 -9.37
CA SER A 15 14.38 18.69 -9.07
C SER A 15 15.66 19.31 -9.63
N ARG A 16 15.53 20.24 -10.59
CA ARG A 16 16.00 21.64 -10.53
C ARG A 16 16.10 22.28 -11.92
N THR A 17 15.34 23.39 -12.05
CA THR A 17 15.63 24.62 -12.80
C THR A 17 16.14 24.52 -14.24
N THR A 18 15.24 24.73 -15.20
CA THR A 18 15.43 25.71 -16.29
C THR A 18 14.06 26.16 -16.79
N VAL A 19 13.83 27.46 -16.68
CA VAL A 19 12.76 28.23 -17.33
C VAL A 19 12.71 27.89 -18.82
N PHE A 20 11.54 27.54 -19.36
CA PHE A 20 11.08 28.02 -20.66
C PHE A 20 9.57 27.75 -20.81
N SER A 21 8.87 28.83 -21.09
CA SER A 21 7.47 28.92 -21.46
C SER A 21 7.17 28.16 -22.76
N LYS A 22 6.02 27.50 -22.82
CA LYS A 22 5.01 27.65 -23.89
C LYS A 22 3.81 26.76 -23.63
N THR A 23 2.67 27.42 -23.62
CA THR A 23 1.28 26.96 -23.69
C THR A 23 1.06 25.85 -24.73
N ASN A 24 0.23 24.87 -24.39
CA ASN A 24 -0.87 24.40 -25.24
C ASN A 24 -1.82 23.51 -24.42
N TYR A 25 -3.01 24.06 -24.18
CA TYR A 25 -4.18 23.36 -23.65
C TYR A 25 -4.79 22.47 -24.72
N TYR A 26 -5.14 21.23 -24.37
CA TYR A 26 -6.16 20.44 -25.05
C TYR A 26 -7.19 19.99 -24.00
N PRO A 27 -8.46 20.41 -24.10
CA PRO A 27 -9.49 20.03 -23.15
C PRO A 27 -10.05 18.63 -23.47
N ILE A 28 -10.36 17.91 -22.39
CA ILE A 28 -11.10 16.65 -22.38
C ILE A 28 -12.57 16.97 -22.70
N PHE A 29 -13.08 16.38 -23.78
CA PHE A 29 -14.48 16.47 -24.18
C PHE A 29 -15.37 15.66 -23.22
N LEU A 30 -16.23 16.35 -22.47
CA LEU A 30 -17.46 15.82 -21.89
C LEU A 30 -18.51 15.72 -23.01
N ILE A 31 -18.90 14.51 -23.38
CA ILE A 31 -20.03 14.27 -24.29
C ILE A 31 -21.28 14.16 -23.43
N SER A 32 -22.05 15.25 -23.33
CA SER A 32 -23.43 15.23 -22.86
C SER A 32 -24.36 14.92 -24.03
N GLN A 33 -25.07 13.79 -23.95
CA GLN A 33 -26.25 13.51 -24.75
C GLN A 33 -27.39 14.47 -24.34
N TRP A 34 -27.71 15.45 -25.18
CA TRP A 34 -29.02 16.11 -25.16
C TRP A 34 -29.68 15.91 -26.52
N ASN A 35 -30.83 15.25 -26.50
CA ASN A 35 -31.63 14.91 -27.66
C ASN A 35 -32.70 15.99 -27.87
N ASN A 36 -32.85 16.41 -29.13
CA ASN A 36 -34.04 16.96 -29.79
C ASN A 36 -34.77 18.19 -29.19
N ASN A 37 -34.65 19.32 -29.88
CA ASN A 37 -35.77 19.99 -30.55
C ASN A 37 -35.34 21.38 -31.06
N LEU A 38 -35.19 21.55 -32.38
CA LEU A 38 -35.62 22.76 -33.10
C LEU A 38 -35.46 22.55 -34.61
N SER A 39 -36.57 22.79 -35.31
CA SER A 39 -36.79 22.62 -36.73
C SER A 39 -36.55 23.96 -37.47
N CYS A 40 -36.09 23.86 -38.73
CA CYS A 40 -36.11 24.89 -39.80
C CYS A 40 -35.16 26.09 -39.62
N ARG A 41 -34.48 26.67 -40.63
CA ARG A 41 -34.66 26.73 -42.09
C ARG A 41 -33.42 27.42 -42.70
N ASN A 42 -33.14 27.13 -43.98
CA ASN A 42 -32.36 27.92 -44.97
C ASN A 42 -30.83 28.04 -44.75
N SER A 43 -29.95 28.08 -45.76
CA SER A 43 -29.95 27.75 -47.20
C SER A 43 -28.53 28.06 -47.71
N ASN A 44 -28.06 27.32 -48.71
CA ASN A 44 -26.99 27.68 -49.65
C ASN A 44 -25.56 27.89 -49.11
N VAL A 45 -24.75 26.82 -49.10
CA VAL A 45 -23.48 26.77 -49.86
C VAL A 45 -23.20 25.30 -50.22
N SER A 46 -23.70 24.90 -51.38
CA SER A 46 -23.25 23.72 -52.11
C SER A 46 -22.52 24.24 -53.35
N VAL A 47 -21.47 23.52 -53.76
CA VAL A 47 -20.63 23.69 -54.96
C VAL A 47 -19.28 24.30 -54.60
N PHE A 48 -18.34 23.44 -54.22
CA PHE A 48 -16.93 23.40 -54.63
C PHE A 48 -16.26 22.29 -53.80
N PHE A 49 -15.51 21.40 -54.45
CA PHE A 49 -14.90 20.17 -53.91
C PHE A 49 -15.77 18.89 -53.91
N ARG A 50 -16.29 18.55 -55.09
CA ARG A 50 -16.59 17.16 -55.46
C ARG A 50 -16.03 16.83 -56.84
N ALA A 51 -14.71 16.88 -56.96
CA ALA A 51 -13.98 16.34 -58.10
C ALA A 51 -12.54 16.12 -57.67
N LEU A 52 -12.22 14.88 -57.29
CA LEU A 52 -10.95 14.17 -57.52
C LEU A 52 -10.98 12.90 -56.66
N PHE A 53 -10.71 11.77 -57.32
CA PHE A 53 -10.64 10.40 -56.79
C PHE A 53 -11.94 9.59 -56.69
N THR A 54 -12.59 9.43 -57.84
CA THR A 54 -13.13 8.14 -58.25
C THR A 54 -12.05 7.38 -59.01
N HIS A 55 -11.42 6.36 -58.41
CA HIS A 55 -10.91 5.17 -59.12
C HIS A 55 -11.12 3.98 -58.20
N SER A 56 -12.29 3.37 -58.37
CA SER A 56 -12.74 2.13 -57.75
C SER A 56 -12.08 0.93 -58.46
N SER A 57 -11.24 0.18 -57.74
CA SER A 57 -11.03 -1.23 -58.00
C SER A 57 -12.00 -2.01 -57.12
N SER A 58 -13.07 -2.48 -57.74
CA SER A 58 -14.06 -3.38 -57.16
C SER A 58 -13.43 -4.76 -56.93
N THR A 59 -12.93 -5.01 -55.73
CA THR A 59 -12.81 -6.38 -55.21
C THR A 59 -13.97 -6.59 -54.25
N THR A 60 -14.94 -7.39 -54.67
CA THR A 60 -16.05 -7.87 -53.85
C THR A 60 -15.53 -8.76 -52.73
N TYR A 61 -15.06 -8.15 -51.64
CA TYR A 61 -14.93 -8.85 -50.38
C TYR A 61 -16.33 -9.16 -49.87
N SER A 62 -16.76 -10.41 -50.06
CA SER A 62 -17.85 -11.01 -49.29
C SER A 62 -17.57 -10.73 -47.82
N ARG A 63 -18.36 -9.83 -47.21
CA ARG A 63 -18.34 -9.56 -45.77
C ARG A 63 -18.78 -10.86 -45.10
N ARG A 64 -17.83 -11.71 -44.73
CA ARG A 64 -18.10 -12.85 -43.86
C ARG A 64 -18.84 -12.30 -42.64
N VAL A 65 -19.94 -12.94 -42.25
CA VAL A 65 -20.58 -12.70 -40.95
C VAL A 65 -19.46 -12.77 -39.91
N PRO A 66 -19.25 -11.74 -39.07
CA PRO A 66 -18.18 -11.76 -38.09
C PRO A 66 -18.35 -13.00 -37.22
N ASP A 67 -17.31 -13.83 -37.14
CA ASP A 67 -17.36 -15.05 -36.33
C ASP A 67 -17.69 -14.65 -34.88
N PRO A 68 -18.74 -15.20 -34.26
CA PRO A 68 -19.09 -14.89 -32.86
C PRO A 68 -17.97 -15.23 -31.87
N ASN A 69 -16.96 -15.99 -32.32
CA ASN A 69 -15.78 -16.35 -31.55
C ASN A 69 -14.50 -15.56 -31.92
N ASP A 70 -14.56 -14.53 -32.76
CA ASP A 70 -13.37 -13.72 -33.07
C ASP A 70 -12.97 -12.84 -31.87
N PRO A 71 -11.71 -12.87 -31.39
CA PRO A 71 -11.29 -12.06 -30.24
C PRO A 71 -11.48 -10.56 -30.46
N SER A 72 -11.45 -10.08 -31.70
CA SER A 72 -11.61 -8.67 -32.03
C SER A 72 -13.06 -8.16 -31.87
N THR A 73 -14.06 -9.02 -32.05
CA THR A 73 -15.49 -8.66 -31.96
C THR A 73 -16.01 -8.72 -30.52
N LEU A 74 -15.35 -9.51 -29.68
CA LEU A 74 -15.67 -9.67 -28.25
C LEU A 74 -15.11 -8.55 -27.38
N MET A 75 -14.08 -7.84 -27.83
CA MET A 75 -13.47 -6.71 -27.13
C MET A 75 -14.20 -5.40 -27.45
N LYS A 76 -15.33 -5.14 -26.78
CA LYS A 76 -16.13 -3.93 -27.03
C LYS A 76 -15.71 -2.75 -26.15
N GLU A 77 -15.28 -3.03 -24.93
CA GLU A 77 -14.92 -2.04 -23.92
C GLU A 77 -13.45 -2.19 -23.52
N ASP A 78 -12.92 -1.19 -22.79
CA ASP A 78 -11.61 -1.35 -22.17
C ASP A 78 -11.74 -2.16 -20.87
N GLY A 79 -10.87 -3.16 -20.68
CA GLY A 79 -10.97 -4.06 -19.52
C GLY A 79 -10.84 -3.33 -18.18
N VAL A 80 -10.07 -2.24 -18.17
CA VAL A 80 -9.90 -1.38 -16.98
C VAL A 80 -11.22 -0.69 -16.64
N ALA A 81 -11.96 -0.20 -17.63
CA ALA A 81 -13.26 0.42 -17.42
C ALA A 81 -14.27 -0.58 -16.84
N VAL A 82 -14.26 -1.83 -17.32
CA VAL A 82 -15.08 -2.92 -16.75
C VAL A 82 -14.75 -3.15 -15.27
N CYS A 83 -13.45 -3.23 -14.94
CA CYS A 83 -13.02 -3.38 -13.56
C CYS A 83 -13.49 -2.20 -12.71
N SER A 84 -13.25 -0.96 -13.15
CA SER A 84 -13.66 0.25 -12.42
C SER A 84 -15.17 0.28 -12.16
N GLN A 85 -15.98 -0.09 -13.16
CA GLN A 85 -17.43 -0.17 -13.00
C GLN A 85 -17.83 -1.19 -11.92
N MET A 86 -17.18 -2.36 -11.88
CA MET A 86 -17.41 -3.36 -10.83
C MET A 86 -17.07 -2.81 -9.44
N TRP A 87 -15.98 -2.06 -9.32
CA TRP A 87 -15.60 -1.41 -8.06
C TRP A 87 -16.66 -0.39 -7.63
N ILE A 88 -17.13 0.46 -8.54
CA ILE A 88 -18.17 1.47 -8.25
C ILE A 88 -19.47 0.79 -7.77
N GLU A 89 -19.98 -0.19 -8.51
CA GLU A 89 -21.23 -0.90 -8.18
C GLU A 89 -21.19 -1.58 -6.80
N ASN A 90 -20.06 -2.20 -6.44
CA ASN A 90 -19.93 -2.89 -5.15
C ASN A 90 -19.68 -1.92 -3.98
N PHE A 91 -19.04 -0.77 -4.21
CA PHE A 91 -18.86 0.25 -3.17
C PHE A 91 -20.13 1.06 -2.91
N GLN A 92 -21.02 1.20 -3.91
CA GLN A 92 -22.35 1.80 -3.72
C GLN A 92 -23.21 0.96 -2.76
N GLU A 93 -23.25 -0.36 -2.96
CA GLU A 93 -24.09 -1.28 -2.18
C GLU A 93 -23.27 -2.43 -1.56
N PRO A 94 -22.46 -2.17 -0.51
CA PRO A 94 -21.54 -3.17 0.03
C PRO A 94 -22.25 -4.41 0.60
N ASN A 95 -23.47 -4.27 1.12
CA ASN A 95 -24.21 -5.36 1.75
C ASN A 95 -25.02 -6.25 0.78
N LYS A 96 -25.00 -5.94 -0.53
CA LYS A 96 -25.83 -6.65 -1.51
C LYS A 96 -25.28 -8.03 -1.85
N THR A 97 -26.07 -9.08 -1.73
CA THR A 97 -25.61 -10.42 -2.16
C THR A 97 -25.40 -10.47 -3.67
N VAL A 98 -24.22 -10.92 -4.13
CA VAL A 98 -23.86 -10.91 -5.55
C VAL A 98 -24.24 -12.22 -6.22
N THR A 99 -25.00 -12.14 -7.32
CA THR A 99 -25.50 -13.30 -8.06
C THR A 99 -24.96 -13.43 -9.48
N ASN A 100 -24.46 -12.35 -10.08
CA ASN A 100 -24.19 -12.26 -11.52
C ASN A 100 -22.69 -12.39 -11.89
N LEU A 101 -21.87 -13.01 -11.04
CA LEU A 101 -20.41 -13.08 -11.23
C LEU A 101 -20.00 -13.80 -12.53
N THR A 102 -20.78 -14.80 -12.94
CA THR A 102 -20.59 -15.54 -14.19
C THR A 102 -20.67 -14.63 -15.43
N ASN A 103 -21.41 -13.52 -15.38
CA ASN A 103 -21.46 -12.58 -16.49
C ASN A 103 -20.13 -11.85 -16.68
N TYR A 104 -19.44 -11.50 -15.60
CA TYR A 104 -18.09 -10.94 -15.68
C TYR A 104 -17.09 -11.98 -16.17
N LEU A 105 -17.21 -13.26 -15.76
CA LEU A 105 -16.37 -14.34 -16.30
C LEU A 105 -16.51 -14.52 -17.83
N ARG A 106 -17.64 -14.14 -18.44
CA ARG A 106 -17.83 -14.20 -19.90
C ARG A 106 -17.08 -13.10 -20.65
N ARG A 107 -16.81 -11.96 -20.02
CA ARG A 107 -16.14 -10.80 -20.63
C ARG A 107 -14.67 -11.11 -20.90
N LEU A 108 -14.27 -11.16 -22.18
CA LEU A 108 -12.90 -11.50 -22.59
C LEU A 108 -11.87 -10.48 -22.09
N GLU A 109 -12.30 -9.23 -21.93
CA GLU A 109 -11.47 -8.11 -21.52
C GLU A 109 -10.79 -8.36 -20.16
N LEU A 110 -11.48 -9.00 -19.22
CA LEU A 110 -10.92 -9.38 -17.92
C LEU A 110 -9.86 -10.47 -18.05
N TRP A 111 -10.05 -11.44 -18.94
CA TRP A 111 -9.07 -12.50 -19.19
C TRP A 111 -7.78 -11.94 -19.78
N VAL A 112 -7.88 -10.92 -20.63
CA VAL A 112 -6.73 -10.28 -21.25
C VAL A 112 -5.92 -9.49 -20.21
N LEU A 113 -6.59 -8.76 -19.31
CA LEU A 113 -5.93 -8.11 -18.18
C LEU A 113 -5.24 -9.12 -17.26
N ALA A 114 -5.91 -10.23 -16.93
CA ALA A 114 -5.33 -11.30 -16.14
C ALA A 114 -4.08 -11.88 -16.81
N TYR A 115 -4.16 -12.14 -18.12
CA TYR A 115 -3.02 -12.62 -18.90
C TYR A 115 -1.86 -11.63 -18.86
N GLN A 116 -2.10 -10.33 -19.04
CA GLN A 116 -1.05 -9.30 -18.96
C GLN A 116 -0.39 -9.25 -17.58
N LYS A 117 -1.17 -9.37 -16.50
CA LYS A 117 -0.65 -9.36 -15.13
C LYS A 117 0.20 -10.60 -14.84
N VAL A 118 -0.29 -11.81 -15.18
CA VAL A 118 0.46 -13.05 -14.98
C VAL A 118 1.73 -13.08 -15.87
N CYS A 119 1.66 -12.56 -17.10
CA CYS A 119 2.84 -12.39 -17.95
C CYS A 119 3.87 -11.45 -17.33
N ALA A 120 3.43 -10.35 -16.72
CA ALA A 120 4.31 -9.41 -16.04
C ALA A 120 4.98 -10.04 -14.81
N ASP A 121 4.26 -10.88 -14.06
CA ASP A 121 4.83 -11.60 -12.92
C ASP A 121 5.88 -12.62 -13.34
N GLU A 122 5.68 -13.30 -14.47
CA GLU A 122 6.68 -14.26 -14.97
C GLU A 122 7.87 -13.54 -15.62
N THR A 123 7.63 -12.61 -16.55
CA THR A 123 8.69 -11.97 -17.35
C THR A 123 9.40 -10.83 -16.62
N GLY A 124 8.78 -10.27 -15.58
CA GLY A 124 9.26 -9.10 -14.86
C GLY A 124 9.04 -7.77 -15.62
N ALA A 125 8.34 -7.78 -16.75
CA ALA A 125 8.04 -6.62 -17.58
C ALA A 125 6.57 -6.61 -18.00
N TYR A 126 5.95 -5.43 -17.96
CA TYR A 126 4.57 -5.27 -18.38
C TYR A 126 4.44 -5.35 -19.91
N MET A 127 3.57 -6.23 -20.40
CA MET A 127 3.30 -6.38 -21.82
C MET A 127 2.12 -5.49 -22.24
N PRO A 128 2.31 -4.51 -23.14
CA PRO A 128 1.20 -3.71 -23.63
C PRO A 128 0.23 -4.57 -24.46
N ARG A 129 -1.04 -4.17 -24.51
CA ARG A 129 -2.10 -4.92 -25.20
C ARG A 129 -1.78 -5.19 -26.68
N SER A 130 -1.10 -4.26 -27.34
CA SER A 130 -0.67 -4.38 -28.74
C SER A 130 0.40 -5.43 -28.98
N ALA A 131 1.15 -5.84 -27.95
CA ALA A 131 2.21 -6.85 -28.06
C ALA A 131 1.68 -8.29 -27.91
N ILE A 132 0.39 -8.47 -27.62
CA ILE A 132 -0.21 -9.79 -27.48
C ILE A 132 -0.50 -10.37 -28.87
N THR A 133 0.07 -11.54 -29.17
CA THR A 133 -0.13 -12.25 -30.43
C THR A 133 -1.58 -12.73 -30.59
N ARG A 134 -2.09 -12.74 -31.83
CA ARG A 134 -3.46 -13.24 -32.14
C ARG A 134 -3.69 -14.67 -31.66
N SER A 135 -2.74 -15.58 -31.87
CA SER A 135 -2.82 -16.97 -31.39
C SER A 135 -3.02 -17.06 -29.88
N ALA A 136 -2.30 -16.25 -29.10
CA ALA A 136 -2.47 -16.20 -27.65
C ALA A 136 -3.86 -15.72 -27.22
N LEU A 137 -4.50 -14.83 -28.00
CA LEU A 137 -5.89 -14.40 -27.74
C LEU A 137 -6.90 -15.52 -28.06
N GLU A 138 -6.67 -16.30 -29.11
CA GLU A 138 -7.48 -17.46 -29.48
C GLU A 138 -7.35 -18.58 -28.43
N ASP A 139 -6.13 -18.86 -27.95
CA ASP A 139 -5.85 -19.79 -26.84
C ASP A 139 -6.51 -19.34 -25.52
N LEU A 140 -6.49 -18.04 -25.24
CA LEU A 140 -7.15 -17.46 -24.07
C LEU A 140 -8.68 -17.57 -24.15
N LEU A 141 -9.25 -17.39 -25.34
CA LEU A 141 -10.66 -17.65 -25.59
C LEU A 141 -11.03 -19.11 -25.38
N ALA A 142 -10.19 -20.03 -25.83
CA ALA A 142 -10.37 -21.47 -25.61
C ALA A 142 -10.34 -21.79 -24.11
N LEU A 143 -9.42 -21.21 -23.34
CA LEU A 143 -9.36 -21.36 -21.89
C LEU A 143 -10.64 -20.82 -21.21
N ARG A 144 -11.07 -19.61 -21.57
CA ARG A 144 -12.31 -19.01 -21.04
C ARG A 144 -13.50 -19.92 -21.30
N ASN A 145 -13.68 -20.37 -22.54
CA ASN A 145 -14.80 -21.22 -22.92
C ASN A 145 -14.72 -22.57 -22.18
N ALA A 146 -13.54 -23.15 -21.99
CA ALA A 146 -13.36 -24.37 -21.20
C ALA A 146 -13.76 -24.20 -19.73
N VAL A 147 -13.50 -23.04 -19.13
CA VAL A 147 -13.96 -22.70 -17.76
C VAL A 147 -15.46 -22.46 -17.73
N LEU A 148 -16.04 -21.87 -18.79
CA LEU A 148 -17.48 -21.68 -18.91
C LEU A 148 -18.24 -22.99 -19.25
N ASP A 149 -17.58 -24.00 -19.77
CA ASP A 149 -18.21 -25.29 -20.08
C ASP A 149 -17.94 -26.36 -19.01
N ASP A 150 -17.33 -25.97 -17.87
CA ASP A 150 -16.90 -26.86 -16.78
C ASP A 150 -15.94 -27.98 -17.25
N ARG A 151 -15.24 -27.77 -18.37
CA ARG A 151 -14.22 -28.69 -18.94
C ARG A 151 -12.84 -28.47 -18.34
N PHE A 152 -12.63 -27.31 -17.70
CA PHE A 152 -11.36 -26.95 -17.09
C PHE A 152 -11.06 -27.80 -15.84
N LYS A 153 -9.82 -28.27 -15.72
CA LYS A 153 -9.33 -29.03 -14.57
C LYS A 153 -8.10 -28.34 -13.97
N TRP A 154 -8.18 -28.03 -12.69
CA TRP A 154 -7.07 -27.50 -11.91
C TRP A 154 -5.88 -28.46 -11.92
N GLY A 155 -4.66 -27.92 -12.01
CA GLY A 155 -3.44 -28.71 -11.96
C GLY A 155 -3.16 -29.55 -13.18
N ALA A 156 -3.85 -29.32 -14.31
CA ALA A 156 -3.56 -30.02 -15.56
C ALA A 156 -2.15 -29.65 -16.06
N ARG A 157 -1.25 -30.66 -16.13
CA ARG A 157 0.16 -30.49 -16.54
C ARG A 157 0.50 -31.00 -17.94
N LEU A 158 -0.45 -31.64 -18.62
CA LEU A 158 -0.27 -32.19 -19.96
C LEU A 158 -1.28 -31.64 -20.96
N GLN A 159 -2.45 -31.21 -20.47
CA GLN A 159 -3.49 -30.56 -21.25
C GLN A 159 -3.46 -29.07 -20.92
N PHE A 160 -2.89 -28.28 -21.83
CA PHE A 160 -2.82 -26.83 -21.70
C PHE A 160 -3.69 -26.19 -22.78
N PHE A 161 -4.54 -25.25 -22.36
CA PHE A 161 -5.20 -24.34 -23.31
C PHE A 161 -4.28 -23.18 -23.67
N ILE A 162 -3.56 -22.66 -22.68
CA ILE A 162 -2.59 -21.58 -22.86
C ILE A 162 -1.26 -21.93 -22.20
N ARG A 163 -0.17 -21.67 -22.92
CA ARG A 163 1.20 -21.91 -22.45
C ARG A 163 1.81 -20.63 -21.89
N SER A 164 2.77 -20.79 -20.98
CA SER A 164 3.60 -19.66 -20.56
C SER A 164 4.36 -19.12 -21.78
N PRO A 165 4.49 -17.80 -21.95
CA PRO A 165 5.34 -17.21 -22.99
C PRO A 165 6.81 -17.71 -22.96
N LYS A 166 7.25 -18.26 -21.81
CA LYS A 166 8.59 -18.80 -21.62
C LYS A 166 8.72 -20.28 -21.98
N ASP A 167 7.61 -21.00 -22.06
CA ASP A 167 7.64 -22.43 -22.24
C ASP A 167 7.78 -22.79 -23.72
N LYS A 168 9.02 -23.11 -24.11
CA LYS A 168 9.37 -23.59 -25.46
C LYS A 168 9.32 -25.11 -25.57
N THR A 169 8.76 -25.83 -24.60
CA THR A 169 8.78 -27.30 -24.60
C THR A 169 7.66 -27.89 -25.45
N ASP A 170 8.05 -28.77 -26.38
CA ASP A 170 7.12 -29.53 -27.21
C ASP A 170 6.71 -30.82 -26.51
N TYR A 171 5.58 -30.78 -25.80
CA TYR A 171 5.09 -31.88 -24.97
C TYR A 171 4.80 -33.17 -25.75
N GLU A 172 4.43 -33.06 -27.03
CA GLU A 172 4.16 -34.20 -27.93
C GLU A 172 5.41 -35.03 -28.23
N SER A 173 6.60 -34.43 -28.15
CA SER A 173 7.88 -35.08 -28.40
C SER A 173 8.55 -35.65 -27.14
N LEU A 174 7.94 -35.49 -25.96
CA LEU A 174 8.57 -35.84 -24.68
C LEU A 174 8.58 -37.36 -24.43
N SER A 175 9.72 -37.87 -23.96
CA SER A 175 9.83 -39.28 -23.56
C SER A 175 8.97 -39.60 -22.33
N LYS A 176 8.46 -40.84 -22.25
CA LYS A 176 7.65 -41.36 -21.13
C LYS A 176 8.31 -41.16 -19.75
N ARG A 177 9.64 -41.08 -19.69
CA ARG A 177 10.39 -40.81 -18.45
C ARG A 177 10.29 -39.35 -18.02
N LYS A 178 10.31 -38.42 -18.98
CA LYS A 178 10.21 -36.98 -18.74
C LYS A 178 8.78 -36.57 -18.39
N ILE A 179 7.79 -37.20 -19.02
CA ILE A 179 6.37 -37.08 -18.64
C ILE A 179 6.15 -37.53 -17.18
N ARG A 180 6.66 -38.71 -16.81
CA ARG A 180 6.61 -39.18 -15.42
C ARG A 180 7.28 -38.20 -14.46
N ALA A 181 8.45 -37.66 -14.81
CA ALA A 181 9.12 -36.66 -13.98
C ALA A 181 8.29 -35.38 -13.80
N ILE A 182 7.62 -34.87 -14.85
CA ILE A 182 6.75 -33.68 -14.75
C ILE A 182 5.54 -33.95 -13.86
N LEU A 183 4.97 -35.15 -13.92
CA LEU A 183 3.84 -35.54 -13.07
C LEU A 183 4.25 -35.75 -11.61
N THR A 184 5.44 -36.30 -11.34
CA THR A 184 5.85 -36.65 -9.96
C THR A 184 6.62 -35.54 -9.24
N THR A 185 7.17 -34.55 -9.97
CA THR A 185 7.99 -33.49 -9.36
C THR A 185 7.13 -32.34 -8.86
N THR A 186 7.49 -31.75 -7.72
CA THR A 186 6.93 -30.47 -7.24
C THR A 186 7.26 -29.36 -8.23
N GLN A 187 6.23 -28.82 -8.87
CA GLN A 187 6.34 -27.65 -9.74
C GLN A 187 5.33 -26.59 -9.29
N PRO A 188 5.62 -25.30 -9.54
CA PRO A 188 4.66 -24.23 -9.26
C PRO A 188 3.37 -24.44 -10.05
N SER A 189 2.30 -23.76 -9.65
CA SER A 189 1.01 -23.85 -10.32
C SER A 189 1.16 -23.58 -11.83
N PRO A 190 0.47 -24.34 -12.70
CA PRO A 190 0.43 -24.10 -14.14
C PRO A 190 0.08 -22.65 -14.48
N PHE A 191 0.62 -22.14 -15.59
CA PHE A 191 0.37 -20.77 -16.04
C PHE A 191 -1.13 -20.48 -16.26
N GLN A 192 -1.86 -21.43 -16.87
CA GLN A 192 -3.31 -21.33 -17.05
C GLN A 192 -4.07 -21.21 -15.72
N ASP A 193 -3.67 -21.98 -14.69
CA ASP A 193 -4.28 -21.92 -13.36
C ASP A 193 -4.10 -20.52 -12.74
N ARG A 194 -2.95 -19.89 -12.95
CA ARG A 194 -2.69 -18.52 -12.45
C ARG A 194 -3.55 -17.49 -13.15
N ILE A 195 -3.79 -17.64 -14.46
CA ILE A 195 -4.71 -16.76 -15.20
C ILE A 195 -6.12 -16.88 -14.63
N VAL A 196 -6.64 -18.10 -14.47
CA VAL A 196 -7.98 -18.32 -13.90
C VAL A 196 -8.07 -17.75 -12.49
N GLN A 197 -7.05 -17.94 -11.66
CA GLN A 197 -6.99 -17.35 -10.32
C GLN A 197 -7.01 -15.82 -10.34
N GLU A 198 -6.28 -15.21 -11.27
CA GLU A 198 -6.19 -13.75 -11.38
C GLU A 198 -7.52 -13.16 -11.86
N VAL A 199 -8.21 -13.80 -12.81
CA VAL A 199 -9.57 -13.42 -13.21
C VAL A 199 -10.53 -13.50 -12.03
N LEU A 200 -10.48 -14.60 -11.27
CA LEU A 200 -11.29 -14.75 -10.07
C LEU A 200 -10.95 -13.68 -9.01
N LEU A 201 -9.68 -13.32 -8.86
CA LEU A 201 -9.25 -12.30 -7.92
C LEU A 201 -9.83 -10.94 -8.30
N MET A 202 -9.71 -10.53 -9.57
CA MET A 202 -10.24 -9.26 -10.07
C MET A 202 -11.76 -9.15 -9.92
N ILE A 203 -12.47 -10.27 -9.93
CA ILE A 203 -13.93 -10.32 -9.76
C ILE A 203 -14.32 -10.30 -8.27
N LEU A 204 -13.59 -11.02 -7.41
CA LEU A 204 -13.92 -11.16 -5.99
C LEU A 204 -13.41 -10.01 -5.13
N GLU A 205 -12.24 -9.44 -5.45
CA GLU A 205 -11.64 -8.33 -4.70
C GLU A 205 -12.58 -7.12 -4.56
N PRO A 206 -13.24 -6.59 -5.61
CA PRO A 206 -14.19 -5.48 -5.49
C PRO A 206 -15.39 -5.80 -4.59
N VAL A 207 -15.87 -7.06 -4.60
CA VAL A 207 -17.05 -7.49 -3.84
C VAL A 207 -16.78 -7.45 -2.34
N TYR A 208 -15.59 -7.88 -1.93
CA TYR A 208 -15.23 -7.98 -0.52
C TYR A 208 -14.55 -6.73 0.03
N GLU A 209 -13.86 -5.95 -0.80
CA GLU A 209 -13.10 -4.80 -0.33
C GLU A 209 -14.00 -3.72 0.32
N GLY A 210 -15.20 -3.51 -0.23
CA GLY A 210 -16.22 -2.64 0.37
C GLY A 210 -16.84 -3.16 1.68
N ARG A 211 -16.70 -4.47 1.97
CA ARG A 211 -17.28 -5.13 3.16
C ARG A 211 -16.30 -5.32 4.30
N PHE A 212 -15.03 -5.50 3.99
CA PHE A 212 -14.02 -5.83 4.98
C PHE A 212 -13.86 -4.71 6.01
N SER A 213 -13.69 -5.11 7.27
CA SER A 213 -13.40 -4.20 8.38
C SER A 213 -12.22 -3.27 8.08
N GLN A 214 -12.33 -2.00 8.47
CA GLN A 214 -11.22 -1.03 8.35
C GLN A 214 -10.03 -1.36 9.27
N ARG A 215 -10.23 -2.26 10.25
CA ARG A 215 -9.19 -2.72 11.19
C ARG A 215 -8.37 -3.92 10.66
N SER A 216 -8.69 -4.42 9.45
CA SER A 216 -7.95 -5.47 8.76
C SER A 216 -7.08 -4.91 7.64
N PHE A 217 -5.77 -5.19 7.68
CA PHE A 217 -4.79 -4.54 6.80
C PHE A 217 -4.03 -5.46 5.83
N ALA A 218 -3.77 -6.72 6.19
CA ALA A 218 -2.95 -7.57 5.34
C ALA A 218 -3.72 -8.04 4.11
N PHE A 219 -2.99 -8.33 3.03
CA PHE A 219 -3.54 -8.86 1.78
C PHE A 219 -4.60 -7.99 1.10
N ARG A 220 -4.61 -6.68 1.38
CA ARG A 220 -5.55 -5.72 0.80
C ARG A 220 -4.82 -4.59 0.04
N PRO A 221 -5.45 -4.03 -1.00
CA PRO A 221 -4.87 -2.93 -1.77
C PRO A 221 -4.74 -1.68 -0.91
N GLY A 222 -3.64 -0.94 -1.08
CA GLY A 222 -3.38 0.32 -0.37
C GLY A 222 -3.15 0.21 1.15
N ARG A 223 -3.25 -0.97 1.75
CA ARG A 223 -2.99 -1.23 3.18
C ARG A 223 -1.68 -1.99 3.36
N ASN A 224 -0.82 -1.54 4.27
CA ASN A 224 0.49 -2.14 4.50
C ASN A 224 0.87 -2.16 5.99
N ALA A 225 2.03 -2.70 6.33
CA ALA A 225 2.49 -2.71 7.72
C ALA A 225 2.69 -1.29 8.27
N HIS A 226 3.04 -0.32 7.43
CA HIS A 226 3.19 1.07 7.85
C HIS A 226 1.86 1.72 8.23
N THR A 227 0.78 1.45 7.49
CA THR A 227 -0.56 1.96 7.83
C THR A 227 -0.99 1.43 9.18
N VAL A 228 -0.69 0.16 9.49
CA VAL A 228 -0.92 -0.42 10.83
C VAL A 228 -0.16 0.35 11.90
N LEU A 229 1.13 0.62 11.71
CA LEU A 229 1.92 1.36 12.70
C LEU A 229 1.39 2.78 12.93
N ARG A 230 0.90 3.46 11.88
CA ARG A 230 0.27 4.77 12.00
C ARG A 230 -1.03 4.70 12.80
N VAL A 231 -1.87 3.69 12.55
CA VAL A 231 -3.10 3.45 13.32
C VAL A 231 -2.76 3.15 14.78
N ILE A 232 -1.74 2.33 15.05
CA ILE A 232 -1.27 2.06 16.42
C ILE A 232 -0.85 3.36 17.12
N ARG A 233 -0.01 4.19 16.47
CA ARG A 233 0.45 5.46 17.06
C ARG A 233 -0.69 6.40 17.41
N ARG A 234 -1.76 6.40 16.61
CA ARG A 234 -2.94 7.24 16.82
C ARG A 234 -3.91 6.65 17.84
N SER A 235 -4.38 5.43 17.61
CA SER A 235 -5.53 4.86 18.33
C SER A 235 -5.12 4.18 19.63
N PHE A 236 -3.92 3.60 19.72
CA PHE A 236 -3.51 2.78 20.88
C PHE A 236 -2.84 3.60 22.00
N ALA A 237 -3.03 4.91 22.03
CA ALA A 237 -2.59 5.75 23.13
C ALA A 237 -3.42 5.49 24.40
N GLY A 238 -2.79 5.43 25.56
CA GLY A 238 -3.48 5.24 26.85
C GLY A 238 -3.92 3.81 27.20
N TYR A 239 -3.60 2.82 26.37
CA TYR A 239 -3.81 1.41 26.66
C TYR A 239 -2.66 0.83 27.49
N LEU A 240 -2.97 -0.04 28.46
CA LEU A 240 -1.99 -0.60 29.39
C LEU A 240 -1.74 -2.08 29.16
N TRP A 241 -2.80 -2.83 28.87
CA TRP A 241 -2.75 -4.26 28.62
C TRP A 241 -2.96 -4.53 27.14
N TYR A 242 -2.18 -5.47 26.62
CA TYR A 242 -2.29 -5.90 25.24
C TYR A 242 -2.39 -7.41 25.17
N ILE A 243 -3.23 -7.89 24.25
CA ILE A 243 -3.30 -9.28 23.84
C ILE A 243 -2.70 -9.35 22.45
N LYS A 244 -1.55 -10.02 22.33
CA LYS A 244 -1.00 -10.40 21.04
C LYS A 244 -1.55 -11.77 20.70
N GLY A 245 -2.14 -11.94 19.52
CA GLY A 245 -2.64 -13.23 19.07
C GLY A 245 -2.01 -13.69 17.77
N ASP A 246 -1.68 -14.97 17.71
CA ASP A 246 -1.21 -15.63 16.50
C ASP A 246 -2.23 -16.67 16.02
N LEU A 247 -2.92 -16.35 14.93
CA LEU A 247 -3.87 -17.21 14.23
C LEU A 247 -3.27 -17.77 12.93
N SER A 248 -1.95 -17.76 12.80
CA SER A 248 -1.25 -18.25 11.60
C SER A 248 -1.55 -19.72 11.29
N ALA A 249 -1.85 -20.53 12.31
CA ALA A 249 -2.30 -21.91 12.12
C ALA A 249 -3.55 -22.01 11.22
N MET A 250 -4.37 -20.97 11.14
CA MET A 250 -5.50 -20.92 10.20
C MET A 250 -5.05 -20.72 8.74
N LEU A 251 -3.94 -20.01 8.53
CA LEU A 251 -3.40 -19.75 7.20
C LEU A 251 -2.77 -21.02 6.58
N ASP A 252 -2.32 -21.96 7.41
CA ASP A 252 -1.70 -23.23 6.99
C ASP A 252 -2.70 -24.24 6.40
N GLY A 253 -4.00 -24.04 6.58
CA GLY A 253 -5.03 -24.83 5.91
C GLY A 253 -6.35 -24.86 6.66
N MET A 254 -7.33 -24.13 6.15
CA MET A 254 -8.70 -24.21 6.64
C MET A 254 -9.46 -25.39 6.02
N LYS A 255 -10.42 -25.95 6.76
CA LYS A 255 -11.35 -26.95 6.22
C LYS A 255 -12.09 -26.34 5.03
N VAL A 256 -12.05 -27.01 3.88
CA VAL A 256 -12.70 -26.54 2.63
C VAL A 256 -14.17 -26.17 2.86
N GLY A 257 -14.90 -26.96 3.65
CA GLY A 257 -16.30 -26.69 3.96
C GLY A 257 -16.52 -25.30 4.59
N MET A 258 -15.61 -24.85 5.46
CA MET A 258 -15.71 -23.54 6.10
C MET A 258 -15.51 -22.38 5.12
N VAL A 259 -14.48 -22.49 4.27
CA VAL A 259 -14.17 -21.47 3.26
C VAL A 259 -15.37 -21.29 2.32
N ILE A 260 -15.97 -22.40 1.90
CA ILE A 260 -17.15 -22.39 1.04
C ILE A 260 -18.37 -21.82 1.78
N SER A 261 -18.59 -22.16 3.05
CA SER A 261 -19.69 -21.57 3.84
C SER A 261 -19.56 -20.05 3.97
N SER A 262 -18.36 -19.52 4.22
CA SER A 262 -18.12 -18.08 4.29
C SER A 262 -18.29 -17.39 2.93
N LEU A 263 -17.93 -18.04 1.82
CA LEU A 263 -18.20 -17.53 0.46
C LEU A 263 -19.70 -17.52 0.13
N MET A 264 -20.42 -18.61 0.45
CA MET A 264 -21.86 -18.77 0.17
C MET A 264 -22.74 -17.77 0.92
N ARG A 265 -22.25 -17.19 2.02
CA ARG A 265 -22.93 -16.11 2.74
C ARG A 265 -23.13 -14.87 1.87
N ASP A 266 -22.13 -14.55 1.05
CA ASP A 266 -22.03 -13.28 0.33
C ASP A 266 -22.32 -13.45 -1.18
N ILE A 267 -21.97 -14.61 -1.74
CA ILE A 267 -22.06 -14.93 -3.17
C ILE A 267 -23.08 -16.06 -3.36
N ARG A 268 -24.03 -15.88 -4.29
CA ARG A 268 -25.00 -16.94 -4.65
C ARG A 268 -24.74 -17.61 -6.01
N ASP A 269 -23.68 -17.21 -6.71
CA ASP A 269 -23.32 -17.79 -8.00
C ASP A 269 -22.66 -19.16 -7.81
N LYS A 270 -23.42 -20.23 -8.11
CA LYS A 270 -22.97 -21.62 -7.95
C LYS A 270 -21.71 -21.92 -8.75
N LYS A 271 -21.57 -21.35 -9.96
CA LYS A 271 -20.46 -21.69 -10.85
C LYS A 271 -19.11 -21.24 -10.31
N VAL A 272 -19.06 -20.00 -9.81
CA VAL A 272 -17.85 -19.44 -9.20
C VAL A 272 -17.49 -20.22 -7.93
N ILE A 273 -18.50 -20.55 -7.13
CA ILE A 273 -18.31 -21.33 -5.88
C ILE A 273 -17.80 -22.73 -6.18
N ASP A 274 -18.37 -23.42 -7.16
CA ASP A 274 -17.95 -24.77 -7.57
C ASP A 274 -16.54 -24.76 -8.18
N LEU A 275 -16.18 -23.71 -8.93
CA LEU A 275 -14.83 -23.55 -9.48
C LEU A 275 -13.78 -23.36 -8.37
N ILE A 276 -14.08 -22.55 -7.34
CA ILE A 276 -13.21 -22.36 -6.17
C ILE A 276 -13.16 -23.65 -5.34
N LYS A 277 -14.29 -24.30 -5.14
CA LYS A 277 -14.37 -25.59 -4.43
C LYS A 277 -13.51 -26.64 -5.12
N ALA A 278 -13.57 -26.75 -6.44
CA ALA A 278 -12.72 -27.64 -7.23
C ALA A 278 -11.23 -27.30 -7.08
N ALA A 279 -10.88 -26.02 -7.01
CA ALA A 279 -9.50 -25.56 -6.82
C ALA A 279 -8.93 -25.97 -5.44
N LEU A 280 -9.78 -25.96 -4.40
CA LEU A 280 -9.42 -26.32 -3.03
C LEU A 280 -9.39 -27.83 -2.80
N THR A 281 -10.24 -28.62 -3.47
CA THR A 281 -10.29 -30.09 -3.31
C THR A 281 -9.25 -30.83 -4.15
N THR A 282 -8.79 -30.24 -5.25
CA THR A 282 -7.82 -30.89 -6.13
C THR A 282 -6.48 -31.09 -5.40
N PRO A 283 -5.94 -32.33 -5.34
CA PRO A 283 -4.73 -32.62 -4.58
C PRO A 283 -3.50 -31.98 -5.23
N VAL A 284 -2.76 -31.20 -4.44
CA VAL A 284 -1.47 -30.64 -4.86
C VAL A 284 -0.39 -31.69 -4.66
N ILE A 285 0.41 -31.94 -5.70
CA ILE A 285 1.56 -32.83 -5.63
C ILE A 285 2.67 -32.10 -4.88
N THR A 286 2.72 -32.28 -3.57
CA THR A 286 3.84 -31.88 -2.70
C THR A 286 4.75 -33.10 -2.49
N SER A 287 6.03 -32.98 -2.83
CA SER A 287 7.02 -33.93 -2.33
C SER A 287 7.21 -33.59 -0.85
N LYS A 288 7.00 -34.57 0.03
CA LYS A 288 7.38 -34.39 1.43
C LYS A 288 8.87 -34.06 1.46
N VAL A 289 9.20 -32.87 1.96
CA VAL A 289 10.58 -32.58 2.37
C VAL A 289 10.79 -33.44 3.60
N ASP A 290 11.60 -34.49 3.44
CA ASP A 290 11.99 -35.39 4.51
C ASP A 290 12.87 -34.59 5.50
N ASP A 291 12.24 -33.98 6.51
CA ASP A 291 12.89 -33.37 7.66
C ASP A 291 13.50 -34.48 8.52
N GLY A 292 14.67 -34.98 8.13
CA GLY A 292 15.33 -36.03 8.90
C GLY A 292 16.71 -36.49 8.45
N GLU A 293 17.06 -36.42 7.17
CA GLU A 293 18.40 -36.84 6.74
C GLU A 293 19.38 -35.67 6.71
N LYS A 294 20.24 -35.62 7.74
CA LYS A 294 21.53 -34.91 7.71
C LYS A 294 22.27 -35.32 6.44
N LYS A 295 22.13 -34.53 5.37
CA LYS A 295 22.92 -34.67 4.14
C LYS A 295 24.40 -34.69 4.53
N LYS A 296 25.02 -35.88 4.51
CA LYS A 296 26.47 -36.06 4.56
C LYS A 296 27.07 -35.06 3.58
N LYS A 297 27.93 -34.15 4.08
CA LYS A 297 28.66 -33.16 3.27
C LYS A 297 29.53 -33.91 2.25
N LYS A 298 28.98 -34.27 1.09
CA LYS A 298 29.77 -34.63 -0.08
C LYS A 298 30.60 -33.40 -0.42
N LYS A 299 31.93 -33.54 -0.44
CA LYS A 299 32.85 -32.50 -0.93
C LYS A 299 32.32 -32.03 -2.29
N ARG A 300 31.90 -30.76 -2.35
CA ARG A 300 31.41 -30.12 -3.59
C ARG A 300 32.55 -30.19 -4.61
N LYS A 301 32.46 -31.10 -5.59
CA LYS A 301 33.21 -30.96 -6.85
C LYS A 301 32.84 -29.59 -7.42
N TYR A 302 33.84 -28.84 -7.88
CA TYR A 302 33.69 -27.53 -8.48
C TYR A 302 32.72 -27.62 -9.67
N GLN A 303 31.44 -27.30 -9.44
CA GLN A 303 30.49 -27.13 -10.52
C GLN A 303 30.86 -25.84 -11.25
N LYS A 304 31.31 -25.98 -12.50
CA LYS A 304 31.54 -24.86 -13.41
C LYS A 304 30.22 -24.08 -13.47
N LYS A 305 30.21 -22.84 -12.96
CA LYS A 305 29.01 -22.00 -12.94
C LYS A 305 28.54 -21.80 -14.38
N ARG A 306 27.31 -22.23 -14.66
CA ARG A 306 26.66 -22.05 -15.95
C ARG A 306 26.42 -20.54 -16.13
N VAL A 307 26.91 -19.95 -17.22
CA VAL A 307 26.44 -18.62 -17.64
C VAL A 307 24.94 -18.79 -17.88
N LEU A 308 24.11 -18.01 -17.20
CA LEU A 308 22.67 -18.04 -17.46
C LEU A 308 22.46 -17.71 -18.94
N ALA A 309 21.68 -18.52 -19.65
CA ALA A 309 21.29 -18.18 -21.01
C ALA A 309 20.53 -16.84 -21.01
N GLU A 310 20.53 -16.10 -22.12
CA GLU A 310 19.84 -14.79 -22.21
C GLU A 310 18.34 -14.89 -21.86
N ASP A 311 17.76 -16.06 -22.09
CA ASP A 311 16.35 -16.41 -21.80
C ASP A 311 16.10 -16.90 -20.36
N GLU A 312 17.14 -17.18 -19.56
CA GLU A 312 16.95 -17.60 -18.16
C GLU A 312 16.67 -16.37 -17.27
N PRO A 313 15.65 -16.42 -16.39
CA PRO A 313 15.34 -15.30 -15.52
C PRO A 313 16.56 -14.98 -14.65
N LYS A 314 16.99 -13.71 -14.71
CA LYS A 314 18.01 -13.22 -13.78
C LYS A 314 17.51 -13.52 -12.36
N PRO A 315 18.31 -14.19 -11.52
CA PRO A 315 17.90 -14.46 -10.15
C PRO A 315 17.54 -13.14 -9.47
N ASP A 316 16.58 -13.20 -8.53
CA ASP A 316 16.16 -12.04 -7.75
C ASP A 316 17.39 -11.26 -7.28
N PRO A 317 17.36 -9.91 -7.37
CA PRO A 317 18.49 -9.11 -6.96
C PRO A 317 18.78 -9.38 -5.49
N TYR A 318 20.06 -9.53 -5.14
CA TYR A 318 20.47 -10.00 -3.83
C TYR A 318 19.94 -9.14 -2.67
N TRP A 319 19.76 -7.83 -2.89
CA TRP A 319 19.17 -6.93 -1.90
C TRP A 319 17.73 -7.32 -1.53
N LEU A 320 16.95 -7.81 -2.50
CA LEU A 320 15.54 -8.15 -2.32
C LEU A 320 15.42 -9.44 -1.52
N GLU A 321 16.23 -10.45 -1.83
CA GLU A 321 16.33 -11.68 -1.05
C GLU A 321 16.79 -11.38 0.39
N SER A 322 17.77 -10.50 0.55
CA SER A 322 18.25 -10.08 1.88
C SER A 322 17.16 -9.37 2.67
N PHE A 323 16.34 -8.54 2.03
CA PHE A 323 15.22 -7.84 2.67
C PHE A 323 14.07 -8.78 3.03
N PHE A 324 13.67 -9.69 2.14
CA PHE A 324 12.63 -10.67 2.48
C PHE A 324 13.10 -11.65 3.56
N GLY A 325 14.38 -11.99 3.61
CA GLY A 325 14.93 -12.74 4.73
C GLY A 325 15.04 -11.93 6.04
N PHE A 326 14.86 -10.61 5.97
CA PHE A 326 14.77 -9.70 7.12
C PHE A 326 13.31 -9.45 7.56
N ALA A 327 12.32 -9.79 6.73
CA ALA A 327 10.91 -9.49 6.98
C ALA A 327 10.42 -10.06 8.33
N PRO A 328 9.45 -9.40 8.99
CA PRO A 328 8.89 -9.90 10.25
C PRO A 328 8.27 -11.27 10.03
N GLU A 329 8.36 -12.12 11.05
CA GLU A 329 7.71 -13.44 11.08
C GLU A 329 6.21 -13.28 10.76
N GLU A 330 5.60 -12.19 11.23
CA GLU A 330 4.19 -11.88 10.99
C GLU A 330 3.80 -11.58 9.53
N ALA A 331 4.77 -11.33 8.66
CA ALA A 331 4.55 -11.05 7.24
C ALA A 331 5.21 -12.08 6.31
N GLU A 332 5.83 -13.12 6.87
CA GLU A 332 6.51 -14.21 6.15
C GLU A 332 5.49 -15.24 5.65
N LEU A 333 4.43 -15.52 6.42
CA LEU A 333 3.44 -16.53 6.06
C LEU A 333 2.46 -16.03 4.99
N LEU A 334 2.53 -16.65 3.81
CA LEU A 334 1.55 -16.47 2.74
C LEU A 334 0.68 -17.73 2.69
N PRO A 335 -0.65 -17.62 2.88
CA PRO A 335 -1.53 -18.79 2.80
C PRO A 335 -1.44 -19.39 1.39
N SER A 336 -1.36 -20.71 1.31
CA SER A 336 -1.36 -21.44 0.03
C SER A 336 -2.28 -22.65 0.14
N TRP A 337 -3.52 -22.49 -0.33
CA TRP A 337 -4.55 -23.52 -0.24
C TRP A 337 -4.76 -24.17 -1.60
N GLY A 338 -4.40 -25.45 -1.72
CA GLY A 338 -4.61 -26.21 -2.94
C GLY A 338 -4.02 -25.52 -4.18
N HIS A 339 -4.82 -25.40 -5.24
CA HIS A 339 -4.44 -24.66 -6.44
C HIS A 339 -4.70 -23.15 -6.35
N CYS A 340 -5.20 -22.62 -5.23
CA CYS A 340 -5.59 -21.21 -5.06
C CYS A 340 -4.46 -20.28 -4.65
N GLY A 341 -3.21 -20.45 -5.09
CA GLY A 341 -2.07 -19.65 -4.59
C GLY A 341 -2.29 -18.12 -4.56
N ILE A 342 -2.81 -17.53 -5.64
CA ILE A 342 -3.09 -16.09 -5.74
C ILE A 342 -4.36 -15.70 -4.97
N LEU A 343 -5.35 -16.58 -4.92
CA LEU A 343 -6.65 -16.35 -4.26
C LEU A 343 -6.62 -16.58 -2.75
N SER A 344 -5.70 -17.41 -2.26
CA SER A 344 -5.63 -17.85 -0.86
C SER A 344 -5.58 -16.69 0.13
N PRO A 345 -4.82 -15.59 -0.12
CA PRO A 345 -4.80 -14.44 0.79
C PRO A 345 -6.17 -13.74 0.91
N LEU A 346 -6.91 -13.61 -0.19
CA LEU A 346 -8.27 -13.05 -0.18
C LEU A 346 -9.23 -14.00 0.56
N LEU A 347 -9.19 -15.30 0.25
CA LEU A 347 -10.02 -16.31 0.91
C LEU A 347 -9.78 -16.38 2.42
N ALA A 348 -8.53 -16.26 2.86
CA ALA A 348 -8.18 -16.18 4.28
C ALA A 348 -8.81 -14.95 4.95
N ASN A 349 -8.78 -13.79 4.29
CA ASN A 349 -9.43 -12.59 4.80
C ASN A 349 -10.96 -12.73 4.87
N ILE A 350 -11.59 -13.37 3.88
CA ILE A 350 -13.04 -13.65 3.89
C ILE A 350 -13.43 -14.51 5.10
N CYS A 351 -12.62 -15.52 5.42
CA CYS A 351 -12.86 -16.39 6.57
C CYS A 351 -12.66 -15.66 7.92
N LEU A 352 -11.67 -14.77 7.98
CA LEU A 352 -11.34 -13.98 9.17
C LEU A 352 -12.22 -12.74 9.34
N ASP A 353 -13.03 -12.38 8.35
CA ASP A 353 -13.97 -11.25 8.44
C ASP A 353 -15.02 -11.48 9.55
N GLU A 354 -15.40 -12.73 9.83
CA GLU A 354 -16.30 -13.06 10.95
C GLU A 354 -15.69 -12.71 12.31
N LEU A 355 -14.38 -12.95 12.47
CA LEU A 355 -13.64 -12.53 13.67
C LEU A 355 -13.59 -11.01 13.76
N ASP A 356 -13.35 -10.32 12.65
CA ASP A 356 -13.28 -8.86 12.61
C ASP A 356 -14.63 -8.23 13.04
N ARG A 357 -15.76 -8.74 12.52
CA ARG A 357 -17.11 -8.30 12.92
C ARG A 357 -17.39 -8.58 14.39
N TRP A 358 -17.05 -9.78 14.87
CA TRP A 358 -17.19 -10.13 16.29
C TRP A 358 -16.40 -9.19 17.20
N MET A 359 -15.16 -8.84 16.80
CA MET A 359 -14.33 -7.88 17.54
C MET A 359 -14.92 -6.46 17.51
N GLU A 360 -15.49 -6.02 16.40
CA GLU A 360 -16.16 -4.71 16.31
C GLU A 360 -17.36 -4.61 17.25
N ASP A 361 -18.16 -5.68 17.35
CA ASP A 361 -19.28 -5.75 18.29
C ASP A 361 -18.78 -5.73 19.74
N LYS A 362 -17.71 -6.47 20.05
CA LYS A 362 -17.10 -6.45 21.38
C LYS A 362 -16.52 -5.09 21.76
N ILE A 363 -16.00 -4.34 20.80
CA ILE A 363 -15.50 -2.98 21.06
C ILE A 363 -16.64 -2.04 21.46
N LYS A 364 -17.81 -2.16 20.82
CA LYS A 364 -19.01 -1.40 21.18
C LYS A 364 -19.54 -1.82 22.56
N GLU A 365 -19.62 -3.11 22.84
CA GLU A 365 -20.11 -3.66 24.11
C GLU A 365 -19.22 -3.26 25.31
N PHE A 366 -17.91 -3.22 25.11
CA PHE A 366 -16.95 -2.92 26.18
C PHE A 366 -16.83 -1.42 26.50
N TYR A 367 -17.28 -0.55 25.59
CA TYR A 367 -17.12 0.89 25.76
C TYR A 367 -17.95 1.40 26.95
N ARG A 368 -17.27 1.93 27.98
CA ARG A 368 -17.91 2.57 29.13
C ARG A 368 -17.23 3.91 29.40
N PRO A 369 -17.87 5.04 29.05
CA PRO A 369 -17.30 6.36 29.26
C PRO A 369 -17.24 6.71 30.75
N SER A 370 -16.26 7.51 31.14
CA SER A 370 -16.10 8.01 32.52
C SER A 370 -16.15 9.54 32.52
N LYS A 371 -16.95 10.14 33.41
CA LYS A 371 -17.12 11.60 33.50
C LYS A 371 -15.82 12.36 33.79
N SER A 372 -14.84 11.72 34.44
CA SER A 372 -13.53 12.28 34.75
C SER A 372 -12.53 12.27 33.59
N ASP A 373 -12.83 11.58 32.49
CA ASP A 373 -11.91 11.41 31.36
C ASP A 373 -12.29 12.33 30.19
N VAL A 374 -11.79 13.57 30.25
CA VAL A 374 -12.09 14.64 29.26
C VAL A 374 -11.64 14.28 27.84
N ILE A 375 -10.73 13.31 27.68
CA ILE A 375 -10.17 12.91 26.38
C ILE A 375 -11.21 12.24 25.47
N TRP A 376 -12.20 11.56 26.06
CA TRP A 376 -13.19 10.76 25.33
C TRP A 376 -14.65 11.16 25.63
N ASN A 377 -14.85 12.29 26.33
CA ASN A 377 -16.16 12.86 26.62
C ASN A 377 -16.49 13.95 25.60
N SER A 378 -16.69 13.58 24.33
CA SER A 378 -17.33 14.47 23.35
C SER A 378 -18.85 14.24 23.42
N SER A 379 -19.62 15.33 23.44
CA SER A 379 -21.09 15.32 23.57
C SER A 379 -21.84 14.88 22.31
N ASP A 380 -21.18 14.92 21.17
CA ASP A 380 -21.68 14.37 19.91
C ASP A 380 -21.09 12.97 19.73
N GLY A 381 -21.86 12.04 19.15
CA GLY A 381 -21.51 10.62 18.98
C GLY A 381 -20.22 10.29 18.20
N ASP A 382 -19.35 11.27 17.99
CA ASP A 382 -18.01 11.17 17.43
C ASP A 382 -17.00 10.66 18.48
N ALA A 383 -17.16 9.41 18.88
CA ALA A 383 -16.24 8.67 19.75
C ALA A 383 -14.80 8.53 19.18
N GLU A 384 -14.53 9.08 17.99
CA GLU A 384 -13.26 8.99 17.27
C GLU A 384 -12.45 10.31 17.20
N GLN A 385 -12.99 11.43 17.67
CA GLN A 385 -12.32 12.74 17.73
C GLN A 385 -11.46 12.88 19.00
N GLY A 386 -10.53 11.94 19.20
CA GLY A 386 -9.36 12.23 20.04
C GLY A 386 -8.50 13.26 19.31
N ASN A 387 -8.23 14.39 19.94
CA ASN A 387 -7.49 15.52 19.36
C ASN A 387 -6.16 15.04 18.76
N THR A 388 -5.99 15.21 17.44
CA THR A 388 -4.89 14.61 16.64
C THR A 388 -3.57 15.37 16.72
N SER A 389 -3.50 16.40 17.57
CA SER A 389 -2.33 17.26 17.71
C SER A 389 -1.72 17.13 19.11
N TRP A 390 -0.48 16.64 19.15
CA TRP A 390 0.36 16.33 20.32
C TRP A 390 0.08 15.00 21.02
N PRO A 391 1.13 14.26 21.42
CA PRO A 391 0.99 12.93 21.98
C PRO A 391 0.19 13.04 23.29
N GLU A 392 -0.97 12.39 23.29
CA GLU A 392 -2.03 12.55 24.29
C GLU A 392 -1.47 12.47 25.71
N PHE A 393 -1.57 13.57 26.46
CA PHE A 393 -1.29 13.58 27.89
C PHE A 393 -2.37 12.80 28.62
N VAL A 394 -2.20 11.47 28.74
CA VAL A 394 -3.13 10.64 29.52
C VAL A 394 -2.74 10.72 31.00
N PRO A 395 -3.58 11.32 31.88
CA PRO A 395 -3.31 11.34 33.31
C PRO A 395 -3.19 9.90 33.84
N THR A 396 -2.12 9.63 34.58
CA THR A 396 -1.85 8.27 35.09
C THR A 396 -2.81 7.88 36.21
N SER A 397 -3.42 8.85 36.89
CA SER A 397 -4.09 8.70 38.18
C SER A 397 -5.58 9.06 38.11
N GLY A 398 -6.43 8.22 38.69
CA GLY A 398 -7.89 8.41 38.79
C GLY A 398 -8.62 7.06 38.92
N PRO A 399 -9.61 6.92 39.85
CA PRO A 399 -10.33 5.66 40.06
C PRO A 399 -11.25 5.30 38.88
N ASP A 400 -11.83 6.29 38.21
CA ASP A 400 -12.78 6.08 37.11
C ASP A 400 -12.14 6.44 35.77
N LYS A 401 -11.71 5.42 35.01
CA LYS A 401 -11.18 5.57 33.64
C LYS A 401 -12.17 5.01 32.63
N THR A 402 -12.25 5.66 31.47
CA THR A 402 -12.96 5.12 30.30
C THR A 402 -12.49 3.70 30.00
N ARG A 403 -13.43 2.76 29.91
CA ARG A 403 -13.15 1.40 29.44
C ARG A 403 -13.27 1.40 27.93
N LYS A 404 -12.21 1.01 27.25
CA LYS A 404 -12.13 0.97 25.79
C LYS A 404 -11.23 -0.17 25.34
N ILE A 405 -11.54 -0.74 24.18
CA ILE A 405 -10.71 -1.72 23.49
C ILE A 405 -10.48 -1.21 22.07
N ASP A 406 -9.28 -1.41 21.56
CA ASP A 406 -8.97 -1.26 20.13
C ASP A 406 -8.38 -2.55 19.57
N TYR A 407 -8.69 -2.82 18.30
CA TYR A 407 -8.35 -4.04 17.58
C TYR A 407 -7.67 -3.72 16.26
N ILE A 408 -6.61 -4.47 15.94
CA ILE A 408 -5.98 -4.46 14.62
C ILE A 408 -5.61 -5.89 14.22
N ARG A 409 -5.87 -6.22 12.95
CA ARG A 409 -5.43 -7.47 12.32
C ARG A 409 -4.47 -7.24 11.15
N TYR A 410 -3.38 -8.00 11.15
CA TYR A 410 -2.45 -8.12 10.03
C TYR A 410 -2.25 -9.61 9.69
N GLY A 411 -3.06 -10.11 8.75
CA GLY A 411 -3.01 -11.49 8.30
C GLY A 411 -3.60 -12.40 9.36
N GLY A 412 -2.81 -13.37 9.81
CA GLY A 412 -3.13 -14.21 10.97
C GLY A 412 -2.79 -13.56 12.31
N HIS A 413 -2.04 -12.46 12.34
CA HIS A 413 -1.63 -11.82 13.58
C HIS A 413 -2.60 -10.73 14.01
N VAL A 414 -2.93 -10.72 15.29
CA VAL A 414 -3.89 -9.82 15.90
C VAL A 414 -3.24 -9.08 17.06
N LEU A 415 -3.57 -7.80 17.20
CA LEU A 415 -3.20 -6.98 18.35
C LEU A 415 -4.44 -6.32 18.93
N ILE A 416 -4.69 -6.58 20.23
CA ILE A 416 -5.80 -6.00 20.98
C ILE A 416 -5.24 -5.14 22.10
N GLY A 417 -5.59 -3.86 22.12
CA GLY A 417 -5.25 -2.93 23.20
C GLY A 417 -6.43 -2.80 24.16
N ILE A 418 -6.20 -2.94 25.46
CA ILE A 418 -7.24 -2.91 26.50
C ILE A 418 -6.93 -1.83 27.54
N ARG A 419 -7.88 -0.91 27.70
CA ARG A 419 -7.86 0.16 28.70
C ARG A 419 -8.76 -0.26 29.86
N GLY A 420 -8.16 -0.94 30.82
CA GLY A 420 -8.85 -1.51 31.98
C GLY A 420 -7.91 -2.32 32.87
N PRO A 421 -8.43 -2.96 33.93
CA PRO A 421 -7.69 -3.94 34.73
C PRO A 421 -7.31 -5.18 33.90
N ARG A 422 -6.33 -5.94 34.40
CA ARG A 422 -5.92 -7.23 33.79
C ARG A 422 -7.06 -8.25 33.73
N ALA A 423 -8.03 -8.18 34.64
CA ALA A 423 -9.18 -9.07 34.68
C ALA A 423 -10.00 -8.99 33.39
N ASP A 424 -10.26 -7.78 32.90
CA ASP A 424 -11.01 -7.55 31.65
C ASP A 424 -10.28 -8.19 30.46
N ALA A 425 -8.95 -8.06 30.41
CA ALA A 425 -8.13 -8.71 29.40
C ALA A 425 -8.20 -10.25 29.47
N ALA A 426 -8.25 -10.83 30.68
CA ALA A 426 -8.40 -12.26 30.85
C ALA A 426 -9.78 -12.76 30.39
N THR A 427 -10.84 -12.01 30.67
CA THR A 427 -12.21 -12.31 30.22
C THR A 427 -12.31 -12.27 28.71
N LEU A 428 -11.81 -11.20 28.07
CA LEU A 428 -11.81 -11.08 26.61
C LEU A 428 -11.01 -12.21 25.95
N ARG A 429 -9.85 -12.55 26.50
CA ARG A 429 -9.04 -13.68 26.01
C ARG A 429 -9.82 -14.99 26.05
N LYS A 430 -10.53 -15.28 27.15
CA LYS A 430 -11.34 -16.50 27.28
C LYS A 430 -12.45 -16.54 26.22
N GLN A 431 -13.16 -15.43 26.02
CA GLN A 431 -14.19 -15.31 25.00
C GLN A 431 -13.62 -15.49 23.58
N LEU A 432 -12.42 -14.96 23.31
CA LEU A 432 -11.75 -15.13 22.03
C LEU A 432 -11.37 -16.60 21.77
N ILE A 433 -10.84 -17.30 22.78
CA ILE A 433 -10.51 -18.74 22.68
C ILE A 433 -11.77 -19.55 22.37
N GLU A 434 -12.86 -19.29 23.09
CA GLU A 434 -14.14 -19.98 22.89
C GLU A 434 -14.72 -19.72 21.49
N PHE A 435 -14.66 -18.47 21.02
CA PHE A 435 -15.07 -18.11 19.67
C PHE A 435 -14.25 -18.84 18.60
N CYS A 436 -12.92 -18.88 18.76
CA CYS A 436 -12.04 -19.57 17.81
C CYS A 436 -12.25 -21.09 17.80
N ASP A 437 -12.54 -21.71 18.95
CA ASP A 437 -12.85 -23.14 19.02
C ASP A 437 -14.21 -23.44 18.36
N GLN A 438 -15.24 -22.65 18.66
CA GLN A 438 -16.59 -22.85 18.12
C GLN A 438 -16.71 -22.58 16.62
N LYS A 439 -16.04 -21.53 16.12
CA LYS A 439 -16.13 -21.13 14.72
C LYS A 439 -15.08 -21.81 13.86
N TYR A 440 -13.82 -21.74 14.29
CA TYR A 440 -12.69 -22.20 13.50
C TYR A 440 -12.21 -23.61 13.85
N MET A 441 -12.80 -24.25 14.86
CA MET A 441 -12.36 -25.56 15.37
C MET A 441 -10.87 -25.53 15.72
N LEU A 442 -10.39 -24.36 16.17
CA LEU A 442 -9.00 -24.09 16.47
C LEU A 442 -8.85 -23.95 17.99
N LYS A 443 -8.20 -24.95 18.60
CA LYS A 443 -7.86 -24.92 20.01
C LYS A 443 -6.66 -24.00 20.23
N LEU A 444 -6.92 -22.83 20.80
CA LEU A 444 -5.89 -21.86 21.17
C LEU A 444 -5.55 -22.00 22.65
N ASP A 445 -4.25 -21.92 22.96
CA ASP A 445 -3.74 -21.98 24.32
C ASP A 445 -3.51 -20.58 24.91
N ASN A 446 -3.35 -20.50 26.23
CA ASN A 446 -3.00 -19.24 26.89
C ASN A 446 -1.63 -18.68 26.48
N GLU A 447 -0.75 -19.53 25.93
CA GLU A 447 0.56 -19.14 25.41
C GLU A 447 0.50 -18.54 24.00
N SER A 448 -0.49 -18.90 23.18
CA SER A 448 -0.67 -18.31 21.85
C SER A 448 -1.30 -16.92 21.92
N LEU A 449 -1.98 -16.62 23.04
CA LEU A 449 -2.60 -15.33 23.36
C LEU A 449 -2.03 -14.72 24.66
N PRO A 450 -0.73 -14.33 24.70
CA PRO A 450 -0.14 -13.75 25.90
C PRO A 450 -0.74 -12.36 26.21
N ILE A 451 -1.01 -12.13 27.51
CA ILE A 451 -1.44 -10.83 28.03
C ILE A 451 -0.22 -10.10 28.60
N GLU A 452 0.24 -9.08 27.89
CA GLU A 452 1.41 -8.29 28.24
C GLU A 452 1.03 -6.88 28.72
N HIS A 453 1.86 -6.33 29.60
CA HIS A 453 1.73 -4.93 30.01
C HIS A 453 2.70 -4.07 29.18
N ILE A 454 2.27 -2.86 28.79
CA ILE A 454 3.04 -1.95 27.92
C ILE A 454 4.46 -1.63 28.45
N THR A 455 4.70 -1.71 29.75
CA THR A 455 6.03 -1.51 30.37
C THR A 455 7.06 -2.56 29.91
N LYS A 456 6.63 -3.78 29.57
CA LYS A 456 7.55 -4.82 29.07
C LYS A 456 8.03 -4.55 27.64
N GLY A 457 7.28 -3.74 26.89
CA GLY A 457 7.48 -3.53 25.47
C GLY A 457 6.86 -4.65 24.65
N ILE A 458 5.82 -4.35 23.87
CA ILE A 458 5.09 -5.37 23.09
C ILE A 458 5.60 -5.37 21.66
N MET A 459 6.02 -6.54 21.18
CA MET A 459 6.56 -6.68 19.82
C MET A 459 5.45 -7.00 18.81
N PHE A 460 5.31 -6.17 17.78
CA PHE A 460 4.37 -6.36 16.68
C PHE A 460 4.94 -5.78 15.37
N LEU A 461 4.95 -6.56 14.29
CA LEU A 461 5.49 -6.18 12.98
C LEU A 461 6.94 -5.65 13.05
N ASP A 462 7.83 -6.32 13.79
CA ASP A 462 9.22 -5.88 14.09
C ASP A 462 9.38 -4.56 14.87
N HIS A 463 8.27 -3.99 15.35
CA HIS A 463 8.28 -2.78 16.18
C HIS A 463 7.91 -3.13 17.63
N VAL A 464 8.51 -2.42 18.59
CA VAL A 464 8.25 -2.54 20.01
C VAL A 464 7.45 -1.32 20.45
N LEU A 465 6.25 -1.59 20.95
CA LEU A 465 5.34 -0.62 21.53
C LEU A 465 5.67 -0.44 23.01
N CYS A 466 6.06 0.77 23.39
CA CYS A 466 6.49 1.10 24.75
C CYS A 466 5.80 2.36 25.26
N ARG A 467 5.61 2.44 26.57
CA ARG A 467 5.18 3.67 27.25
C ARG A 467 6.41 4.54 27.53
N ARG A 468 6.42 5.76 26.98
CA ARG A 468 7.45 6.78 27.27
C ARG A 468 6.89 7.80 28.24
N VAL A 469 7.50 7.94 29.40
CA VAL A 469 7.17 8.99 30.36
C VAL A 469 7.85 10.29 29.94
N VAL A 470 7.09 11.38 29.91
CA VAL A 470 7.55 12.73 29.58
C VAL A 470 7.13 13.66 30.71
N TYR A 471 7.98 14.63 31.03
CA TYR A 471 7.74 15.62 32.08
C TYR A 471 7.51 17.00 31.46
N PRO A 472 6.33 17.26 30.88
CA PRO A 472 6.02 18.58 30.32
C PRO A 472 5.96 19.63 31.42
N THR A 473 6.29 20.86 31.07
CA THR A 473 5.96 22.03 31.89
C THR A 473 4.61 22.56 31.41
N LEU A 474 3.56 22.34 32.20
CA LEU A 474 2.23 22.89 31.95
C LEU A 474 2.22 24.36 32.38
N ARG A 475 1.69 25.24 31.54
CA ARG A 475 1.51 26.66 31.85
C ARG A 475 0.05 26.99 31.69
N TYR A 476 -0.60 27.42 32.76
CA TYR A 476 -2.00 27.84 32.73
C TYR A 476 -2.20 29.10 33.58
N THR A 477 -3.20 29.88 33.22
CA THR A 477 -3.62 31.06 33.98
C THR A 477 -4.58 30.64 35.08
N ALA A 478 -4.19 30.89 36.33
CA ALA A 478 -5.08 30.67 37.47
C ALA A 478 -6.20 31.72 37.50
N THR A 479 -7.29 31.42 38.21
CA THR A 479 -8.33 32.38 38.59
C THR A 479 -7.68 33.53 39.36
N GLY A 480 -7.52 34.68 38.70
CA GLY A 480 -6.75 35.83 39.20
C GLY A 480 -5.58 36.27 38.30
N GLY A 481 -5.40 35.67 37.10
CA GLY A 481 -4.43 36.14 36.09
C GLY A 481 -2.98 35.73 36.33
N LYS A 482 -2.69 35.01 37.42
CA LYS A 482 -1.35 34.50 37.72
C LYS A 482 -1.02 33.31 36.81
N ILE A 483 0.05 33.41 36.03
CA ILE A 483 0.57 32.29 35.22
C ILE A 483 1.27 31.30 36.16
N ILE A 484 0.70 30.11 36.31
CA ILE A 484 1.30 29.01 37.08
C ILE A 484 1.99 28.08 36.09
N SER A 485 3.27 27.78 36.37
CA SER A 485 4.04 26.77 35.64
C SER A 485 4.25 25.55 36.53
N GLU A 486 3.64 24.43 36.18
CA GLU A 486 3.72 23.19 36.95
C GLU A 486 4.32 22.06 36.11
N LYS A 487 5.17 21.23 36.72
CA LYS A 487 5.73 20.05 36.02
C LYS A 487 4.71 18.92 36.07
N GLY A 488 4.10 18.63 34.93
CA GLY A 488 3.23 17.47 34.78
C GLY A 488 4.01 16.19 34.54
N VAL A 489 3.38 15.04 34.78
CA VAL A 489 3.86 13.73 34.30
C VAL A 489 2.91 13.24 33.23
N GLY A 490 3.39 13.25 31.99
CA GLY A 490 2.70 12.74 30.81
C GLY A 490 3.22 11.37 30.41
N THR A 491 2.39 10.56 29.76
CA THR A 491 2.87 9.32 29.14
C THR A 491 2.39 9.17 27.72
N LEU A 492 3.33 8.86 26.84
CA LEU A 492 3.14 8.77 25.42
C LEU A 492 3.37 7.34 24.94
N LEU A 493 2.65 6.94 23.90
CA LEU A 493 2.97 5.72 23.16
C LEU A 493 4.18 5.99 22.27
N SER A 494 5.23 5.19 22.45
CA SER A 494 6.45 5.22 21.64
C SER A 494 6.54 3.94 20.84
N VAL A 495 6.74 4.08 19.53
CA VAL A 495 6.93 2.95 18.61
C VAL A 495 8.40 2.93 18.23
N THR A 496 9.11 1.89 18.67
CA THR A 496 10.57 1.77 18.47
C THR A 496 10.89 0.48 17.72
N ALA A 497 12.06 0.38 17.09
CA ALA A 497 12.53 -0.87 16.50
C ALA A 497 13.49 -1.59 17.46
N SER A 498 13.40 -2.93 17.54
CA SER A 498 14.25 -3.74 18.42
C SER A 498 15.63 -3.98 17.81
N LEU A 499 16.68 -3.43 18.42
CA LEU A 499 18.06 -3.70 17.99
C LEU A 499 18.42 -5.19 18.14
N LYS A 500 17.91 -5.87 19.18
CA LYS A 500 18.15 -7.30 19.41
C LYS A 500 17.57 -8.14 18.27
N GLN A 501 16.34 -7.84 17.85
CA GLN A 501 15.69 -8.52 16.73
C GLN A 501 16.42 -8.25 15.42
N CYS A 502 16.81 -6.99 15.19
CA CYS A 502 17.62 -6.60 14.04
C CYS A 502 18.93 -7.43 13.96
N ILE A 503 19.64 -7.61 15.08
CA ILE A 503 20.85 -8.46 15.15
C ILE A 503 20.52 -9.93 14.84
N LYS A 504 19.41 -10.47 15.39
CA LYS A 504 18.95 -11.84 15.11
C LYS A 504 18.70 -12.05 13.61
N GLN A 505 18.05 -11.10 12.94
CA GLN A 505 17.77 -11.19 11.50
C GLN A 505 19.05 -11.07 10.67
N PHE A 506 19.96 -10.14 10.98
CA PHE A 506 21.26 -10.07 10.30
C PHE A 506 22.12 -11.33 10.49
N ARG A 507 21.94 -12.07 11.60
CA ARG A 507 22.56 -13.38 11.82
C ARG A 507 21.92 -14.46 10.94
N LYS A 508 20.59 -14.51 10.82
CA LYS A 508 19.88 -15.43 9.89
C LYS A 508 20.42 -15.25 8.47
N LEU A 509 20.71 -14.01 8.08
CA LEU A 509 21.30 -13.65 6.79
C LEU A 509 22.84 -13.83 6.69
N SER A 510 23.50 -14.33 7.74
CA SER A 510 24.96 -14.50 7.80
C SER A 510 25.80 -13.22 7.62
N PHE A 511 25.23 -12.05 7.89
CA PHE A 511 25.94 -10.77 7.87
C PHE A 511 26.65 -10.43 9.19
N VAL A 512 26.29 -11.06 10.30
CA VAL A 512 26.81 -10.76 11.64
C VAL A 512 27.20 -12.04 12.38
N LYS A 513 28.30 -11.96 13.14
CA LYS A 513 28.70 -12.98 14.12
C LYS A 513 28.72 -12.35 15.53
N GLY A 514 28.17 -13.07 16.52
CA GLY A 514 28.07 -12.60 17.91
C GLY A 514 26.75 -11.88 18.23
N ASP A 515 26.36 -11.91 19.51
CA ASP A 515 25.16 -11.24 20.05
C ASP A 515 25.47 -9.88 20.71
N ARG A 516 26.46 -9.86 21.61
CA ARG A 516 26.83 -8.66 22.38
C ARG A 516 27.67 -7.69 21.55
N ASP A 517 28.65 -8.23 20.82
CA ASP A 517 29.53 -7.47 19.93
C ASP A 517 29.33 -7.95 18.49
N PRO A 518 28.41 -7.31 17.73
CA PRO A 518 28.09 -7.73 16.38
C PRO A 518 29.26 -7.41 15.42
N ASP A 519 30.04 -8.44 15.07
CA ASP A 519 31.11 -8.33 14.08
C ASP A 519 30.58 -8.61 12.67
N PRO A 520 30.66 -7.64 11.73
CA PRO A 520 30.15 -7.81 10.37
C PRO A 520 30.94 -8.89 9.61
N GLN A 521 30.26 -9.80 8.91
CA GLN A 521 30.86 -10.88 8.12
C GLN A 521 30.92 -10.52 6.63
N PRO A 522 31.93 -10.98 5.86
CA PRO A 522 32.05 -10.69 4.44
C PRO A 522 30.91 -11.29 3.60
N CYS A 523 30.28 -10.48 2.76
CA CYS A 523 29.22 -10.91 1.85
C CYS A 523 29.77 -11.63 0.59
N PHE A 524 30.32 -12.83 0.76
CA PHE A 524 30.95 -13.59 -0.34
C PHE A 524 29.99 -13.97 -1.48
N ARG A 525 28.67 -13.91 -1.26
CA ARG A 525 27.67 -14.15 -2.31
C ARG A 525 27.83 -13.18 -3.49
N MET A 526 28.34 -11.98 -3.24
CA MET A 526 28.61 -10.95 -4.25
C MET A 526 30.09 -10.85 -4.66
N PHE A 527 30.93 -11.84 -4.33
CA PHE A 527 32.39 -11.76 -4.54
C PHE A 527 32.81 -11.45 -5.98
N HIS A 528 32.07 -11.97 -6.96
CA HIS A 528 32.36 -11.78 -8.38
C HIS A 528 31.70 -10.53 -8.99
N ALA A 529 30.76 -9.89 -8.30
CA ALA A 529 30.06 -8.70 -8.80
C ALA A 529 30.97 -7.47 -8.79
N THR A 530 30.76 -6.50 -9.67
CA THR A 530 31.55 -5.25 -9.72
C THR A 530 31.35 -4.40 -8.45
N GLN A 531 32.26 -3.46 -8.18
CA GLN A 531 32.14 -2.55 -7.03
C GLN A 531 30.88 -1.67 -7.14
N ALA A 532 30.63 -1.10 -8.33
CA ALA A 532 29.44 -0.29 -8.61
C ALA A 532 28.14 -1.07 -8.38
N HIS A 533 28.02 -2.27 -8.99
CA HIS A 533 26.86 -3.12 -8.81
C HIS A 533 26.66 -3.53 -7.34
N THR A 534 27.73 -3.89 -6.64
CA THR A 534 27.66 -4.30 -5.23
C THR A 534 27.19 -3.16 -4.33
N ASN A 535 27.74 -1.95 -4.52
CA ASN A 535 27.30 -0.77 -3.78
C ASN A 535 25.85 -0.41 -4.12
N SER A 536 25.44 -0.46 -5.39
CA SER A 536 24.07 -0.15 -5.82
C SER A 536 23.04 -1.10 -5.18
N GLN A 537 23.33 -2.40 -5.15
CA GLN A 537 22.48 -3.40 -4.49
C GLN A 537 22.36 -3.12 -2.98
N MET A 538 23.48 -2.86 -2.31
CA MET A 538 23.47 -2.57 -0.87
C MET A 538 22.84 -1.22 -0.53
N ASN A 539 22.94 -0.22 -1.41
CA ASN A 539 22.23 1.05 -1.26
C ASN A 539 20.73 0.83 -1.34
N LYS A 540 20.23 0.06 -2.31
CA LYS A 540 18.81 -0.31 -2.38
C LYS A 540 18.35 -1.01 -1.10
N PHE A 541 19.12 -1.95 -0.59
CA PHE A 541 18.84 -2.58 0.71
C PHE A 541 18.74 -1.55 1.84
N LEU A 542 19.72 -0.64 1.97
CA LEU A 542 19.74 0.37 3.02
C LEU A 542 18.59 1.38 2.89
N SER A 543 18.25 1.83 1.67
CA SER A 543 17.10 2.72 1.43
C SER A 543 15.79 2.04 1.84
N VAL A 544 15.63 0.75 1.54
CA VAL A 544 14.45 -0.02 1.96
C VAL A 544 14.40 -0.19 3.48
N MET A 545 15.54 -0.43 4.14
CA MET A 545 15.62 -0.46 5.60
C MET A 545 15.27 0.89 6.25
N VAL A 546 15.66 1.99 5.60
CA VAL A 546 15.30 3.35 6.03
C VAL A 546 13.81 3.59 5.91
N GLU A 547 13.19 3.13 4.82
CA GLU A 547 11.74 3.25 4.62
C GLU A 547 10.97 2.34 5.59
N TRP A 548 11.41 1.10 5.80
CA TRP A 548 10.77 0.15 6.73
C TRP A 548 10.67 0.71 8.16
N TYR A 549 11.72 1.38 8.65
CA TYR A 549 11.75 1.99 9.98
C TYR A 549 11.36 3.47 9.98
N ARG A 550 10.60 3.94 8.99
CA ARG A 550 10.16 5.34 8.87
C ARG A 550 9.41 5.85 10.11
N TYR A 551 8.59 5.00 10.71
CA TYR A 551 7.76 5.32 11.87
C TYR A 551 8.36 4.90 13.22
N ALA A 552 9.64 4.50 13.27
CA ALA A 552 10.30 4.13 14.52
C ALA A 552 10.98 5.35 15.18
N ASP A 553 10.75 5.60 16.47
CA ASP A 553 11.32 6.76 17.19
C ASP A 553 12.86 6.69 17.30
N ASN A 554 13.41 5.47 17.31
CA ASN A 554 14.84 5.20 17.33
C ASN A 554 15.45 4.91 15.94
N ARG A 555 14.75 5.27 14.85
CA ARG A 555 15.16 5.09 13.44
C ARG A 555 16.63 5.39 13.19
N LYS A 556 17.11 6.56 13.61
CA LYS A 556 18.51 7.00 13.39
C LYS A 556 19.53 6.01 13.96
N LYS A 557 19.25 5.40 15.13
CA LYS A 557 20.14 4.42 15.76
C LYS A 557 20.16 3.10 14.99
N ILE A 558 18.98 2.60 14.61
CA ILE A 558 18.83 1.30 13.93
C ILE A 558 19.39 1.35 12.51
N VAL A 559 19.05 2.38 11.73
CA VAL A 559 19.59 2.55 10.37
C VAL A 559 21.10 2.71 10.38
N ASN A 560 21.65 3.50 11.32
CA ASN A 560 23.09 3.66 11.45
C ASN A 560 23.79 2.34 11.80
N PHE A 561 23.14 1.50 12.63
CA PHE A 561 23.61 0.14 12.88
C PHE A 561 23.59 -0.72 11.61
N CYS A 562 22.49 -0.74 10.85
CA CYS A 562 22.40 -1.45 9.57
C CYS A 562 23.49 -1.00 8.59
N SER A 563 23.67 0.32 8.42
CA SER A 563 24.71 0.90 7.57
C SER A 563 26.11 0.50 8.07
N TYR A 564 26.32 0.45 9.39
CA TYR A 564 27.58 -0.01 9.97
C TYR A 564 27.91 -1.46 9.61
N ILE A 565 26.93 -2.37 9.75
CA ILE A 565 27.09 -3.79 9.43
C ILE A 565 27.35 -3.99 7.94
N ILE A 566 26.53 -3.39 7.08
CA ILE A 566 26.66 -3.55 5.62
C ILE A 566 27.99 -2.96 5.11
N ARG A 567 28.36 -1.76 5.57
CA ARG A 567 29.66 -1.15 5.21
C ARG A 567 30.84 -1.96 5.72
N GLY A 568 30.72 -2.58 6.89
CA GLY A 568 31.75 -3.48 7.44
C GLY A 568 31.87 -4.77 6.62
N SER A 569 30.73 -5.36 6.25
CA SER A 569 30.62 -6.56 5.42
C SER A 569 31.25 -6.34 4.05
N LEU A 570 30.92 -5.24 3.38
CA LEU A 570 31.48 -4.86 2.09
C LEU A 570 32.98 -4.55 2.18
N ALA A 571 33.44 -3.89 3.23
CA ALA A 571 34.87 -3.66 3.41
C ALA A 571 35.65 -4.97 3.56
N LYS A 572 35.13 -5.96 4.29
CA LYS A 572 35.74 -7.31 4.37
C LYS A 572 35.68 -8.05 3.03
N LEU A 573 34.57 -7.93 2.30
CA LEU A 573 34.42 -8.48 0.94
C LEU A 573 35.47 -7.91 0.00
N TYR A 574 35.60 -6.59 -0.06
CA TYR A 574 36.56 -5.92 -0.92
C TYR A 574 38.01 -6.15 -0.49
N ALA A 575 38.27 -6.28 0.81
CA ALA A 575 39.58 -6.67 1.29
C ALA A 575 40.00 -8.02 0.71
N ALA A 576 39.12 -9.02 0.77
CA ALA A 576 39.38 -10.33 0.17
C ALA A 576 39.49 -10.25 -1.37
N LYS A 577 38.55 -9.56 -2.03
CA LYS A 577 38.47 -9.48 -3.50
C LYS A 577 39.69 -8.81 -4.13
N TYR A 578 40.14 -7.70 -3.55
CA TYR A 578 41.27 -6.91 -4.07
C TYR A 578 42.60 -7.23 -3.37
N LYS A 579 42.66 -8.33 -2.59
CA LYS A 579 43.85 -8.77 -1.84
C LYS A 579 44.42 -7.67 -0.91
N LEU A 580 43.54 -6.89 -0.28
CA LEU A 580 43.90 -5.88 0.72
C LEU A 580 43.91 -6.54 2.10
N ARG A 581 44.98 -6.32 2.89
CA ARG A 581 45.21 -7.00 4.18
C ARG A 581 44.21 -6.65 5.30
N SER A 582 43.52 -5.50 5.22
CA SER A 582 42.63 -5.04 6.30
C SER A 582 41.50 -4.13 5.79
N ARG A 583 40.40 -4.07 6.57
CA ARG A 583 39.28 -3.12 6.33
C ARG A 583 39.74 -1.66 6.35
N ALA A 584 40.73 -1.34 7.18
CA ALA A 584 41.28 0.01 7.28
C ALA A 584 41.96 0.45 5.97
N LYS A 585 42.69 -0.46 5.32
CA LYS A 585 43.29 -0.20 4.01
C LYS A 585 42.24 0.03 2.93
N VAL A 586 41.11 -0.69 2.99
CA VAL A 586 39.97 -0.47 2.10
C VAL A 586 39.41 0.93 2.28
N TYR A 587 39.14 1.37 3.52
CA TYR A 587 38.61 2.72 3.75
C TYR A 587 39.60 3.84 3.41
N LYS A 588 40.92 3.58 3.53
CA LYS A 588 41.96 4.53 3.11
C LYS A 588 41.90 4.81 1.60
N ILE A 589 41.67 3.78 0.78
CA ILE A 589 41.60 3.89 -0.69
C ILE A 589 40.19 4.31 -1.13
N GLY A 590 39.17 3.54 -0.73
CA GLY A 590 37.77 3.67 -1.16
C GLY A 590 37.00 4.82 -0.53
N SER A 591 37.61 5.57 0.40
CA SER A 591 36.95 6.46 1.38
C SER A 591 36.05 5.70 2.37
N ARG A 592 35.56 6.41 3.41
CA ARG A 592 34.66 5.86 4.42
C ARG A 592 33.36 5.29 3.83
N ASN A 593 32.89 5.85 2.72
CA ASN A 593 31.64 5.45 2.06
C ASN A 593 31.88 4.48 0.89
N LEU A 594 33.11 4.04 0.62
CA LEU A 594 33.42 3.11 -0.49
C LEU A 594 33.04 3.62 -1.89
N SER A 595 32.98 4.94 -2.08
CA SER A 595 32.69 5.60 -3.36
C SER A 595 33.87 5.64 -4.33
N ARG A 596 35.11 5.58 -3.84
CA ARG A 596 36.29 5.62 -4.71
C ARG A 596 36.61 4.22 -5.25
N PRO A 597 37.08 4.11 -6.52
CA PRO A 597 37.47 2.83 -7.09
C PRO A 597 38.64 2.23 -6.29
N LEU A 598 38.51 0.97 -5.87
CA LEU A 598 39.54 0.29 -5.06
C LEU A 598 40.70 -0.27 -5.89
N LYS A 599 40.53 -0.32 -7.22
CA LYS A 599 41.56 -0.69 -8.18
C LYS A 599 41.87 0.53 -9.04
N GLU A 600 42.85 1.31 -8.63
CA GLU A 600 43.45 2.33 -9.50
C GLU A 600 44.40 1.60 -10.48
N LYS A 601 44.12 1.66 -11.79
CA LYS A 601 45.17 1.44 -12.77
C LYS A 601 46.04 2.71 -12.73
N LYS A 602 47.27 2.60 -12.23
CA LYS A 602 48.26 3.69 -12.33
C LYS A 602 48.32 4.15 -13.79
N GLY A 603 47.89 5.40 -14.07
CA GLY A 603 48.03 6.04 -15.39
C GLY A 603 46.77 6.40 -16.18
N GLN A 604 45.54 6.15 -15.69
CA GLN A 604 44.32 6.57 -16.43
C GLN A 604 43.63 7.78 -15.80
N SER A 605 43.93 8.96 -16.35
CA SER A 605 43.15 10.20 -16.22
C SER A 605 43.14 10.88 -17.60
N PRO A 606 42.27 10.47 -18.55
CA PRO A 606 40.88 10.96 -18.68
C PRO A 606 39.85 9.91 -19.17
N GLU A 607 40.29 8.68 -19.45
CA GLU A 607 39.53 7.68 -20.21
C GLU A 607 38.36 7.07 -19.42
N TYR A 608 38.55 6.81 -18.12
CA TYR A 608 37.47 6.32 -17.25
C TYR A 608 36.35 7.35 -17.05
N HIS A 609 36.70 8.64 -16.95
CA HIS A 609 35.71 9.71 -16.86
C HIS A 609 34.93 9.85 -18.17
N ASN A 610 35.61 9.68 -19.32
CA ASN A 610 34.96 9.61 -20.63
C ASN A 610 34.02 8.39 -20.74
N LEU A 611 34.44 7.21 -20.27
CA LEU A 611 33.59 6.02 -20.26
C LEU A 611 32.35 6.17 -19.34
N LEU A 612 32.49 6.85 -18.20
CA LEU A 612 31.36 7.23 -17.35
C LEU A 612 30.43 8.24 -18.05
N ARG A 613 30.99 9.26 -18.72
CA ARG A 613 30.22 10.27 -19.47
C ARG A 613 29.47 9.66 -20.67
N MET A 614 30.07 8.65 -21.30
CA MET A 614 29.47 7.88 -22.41
C MET A 614 28.50 6.79 -21.91
N GLY A 615 28.35 6.58 -20.59
CA GLY A 615 27.45 5.58 -20.01
C GLY A 615 27.90 4.13 -20.16
N LEU A 616 29.14 3.88 -20.59
CA LEU A 616 29.70 2.55 -20.81
C LEU A 616 30.18 1.88 -19.51
N VAL A 617 30.31 2.65 -18.43
CA VAL A 617 30.72 2.17 -17.10
C VAL A 617 29.74 2.72 -16.06
N GLU A 618 29.34 1.89 -15.09
CA GLU A 618 28.49 2.32 -13.97
C GLU A 618 29.29 3.20 -12.98
N SER A 619 28.70 4.33 -12.57
CA SER A 619 29.27 5.14 -11.48
C SER A 619 29.30 4.34 -10.18
N ILE A 620 30.39 4.50 -9.41
CA ILE A 620 30.48 3.88 -8.09
C ILE A 620 29.78 4.80 -7.10
N ASP A 621 28.49 4.52 -6.87
CA ASP A 621 27.75 5.23 -5.83
C ASP A 621 28.32 4.82 -4.46
N GLY A 622 28.65 5.81 -3.64
CA GLY A 622 29.03 5.57 -2.25
C GLY A 622 27.86 4.97 -1.46
N LEU A 623 28.17 4.23 -0.39
CA LEU A 623 27.15 3.77 0.52
C LEU A 623 26.42 4.94 1.18
N GLN A 624 25.09 4.85 1.23
CA GLN A 624 24.22 5.84 1.86
C GLN A 624 24.18 5.67 3.40
N TYR A 625 23.70 6.71 4.09
CA TYR A 625 23.42 6.70 5.53
C TYR A 625 24.64 6.38 6.44
N THR A 626 25.85 6.76 6.04
CA THR A 626 27.06 6.43 6.80
C THR A 626 27.26 7.24 8.09
N ARG A 627 26.50 8.33 8.23
CA ARG A 627 26.39 9.15 9.44
C ARG A 627 24.93 9.23 9.83
N MET A 628 24.66 9.31 11.14
CA MET A 628 23.30 9.46 11.66
C MET A 628 22.58 10.71 11.14
N SER A 629 23.31 11.78 10.81
CA SER A 629 22.74 13.01 10.24
C SER A 629 22.16 12.85 8.84
N LEU A 630 22.60 11.85 8.09
CA LEU A 630 22.07 11.54 6.76
C LEU A 630 20.79 10.69 6.83
N VAL A 631 20.47 10.15 8.01
CA VAL A 631 19.25 9.38 8.22
C VAL A 631 18.10 10.36 8.45
N PRO A 632 17.01 10.29 7.65
CA PRO A 632 15.86 11.15 7.84
C PRO A 632 15.25 10.99 9.24
N GLU A 633 14.58 12.02 9.72
CA GLU A 633 13.92 11.99 11.02
C GLU A 633 12.71 11.05 11.02
N THR A 634 12.27 10.65 12.21
CA THR A 634 11.05 9.83 12.33
C THR A 634 9.85 10.64 11.85
N ASP A 635 8.99 9.99 11.07
CA ASP A 635 7.78 10.60 10.56
C ASP A 635 6.69 10.58 11.64
N TYR A 636 6.30 11.78 12.10
CA TYR A 636 5.21 11.99 13.07
C TYR A 636 3.97 12.60 12.41
N THR A 637 3.83 12.52 11.08
CA THR A 637 2.66 13.06 10.38
C THR A 637 1.37 12.50 10.96
N PRO A 638 0.41 13.36 11.34
CA PRO A 638 -0.85 12.91 11.91
C PRO A 638 -1.58 12.03 10.91
N PHE A 639 -2.30 11.04 11.44
CA PHE A 639 -3.06 10.09 10.62
C PHE A 639 -4.55 10.40 10.81
N PRO A 640 -5.32 10.63 9.74
CA PRO A 640 -6.70 11.10 9.88
C PRO A 640 -7.61 10.05 10.51
N VAL A 641 -8.70 10.53 11.10
CA VAL A 641 -9.84 9.74 11.61
C VAL A 641 -10.56 9.04 10.46
N GLY A 642 -10.92 7.77 10.63
CA GLY A 642 -11.49 6.97 9.54
C GLY A 642 -10.63 6.89 8.27
N TRP A 643 -9.29 6.92 8.37
CA TRP A 643 -8.42 6.89 7.19
C TRP A 643 -8.77 5.73 6.27
N ARG A 644 -8.95 6.06 4.98
CA ARG A 644 -9.07 5.12 3.87
C ARG A 644 -7.92 5.31 2.89
N PRO A 645 -7.55 4.26 2.14
CA PRO A 645 -6.65 4.38 1.01
C PRO A 645 -7.14 5.39 -0.04
N ASP A 646 -6.22 6.01 -0.77
CA ASP A 646 -6.56 7.08 -1.73
C ASP A 646 -7.46 6.60 -2.88
N HIS A 647 -7.32 5.34 -3.31
CA HIS A 647 -8.18 4.76 -4.33
C HIS A 647 -9.63 4.57 -3.84
N GLU A 648 -9.84 4.17 -2.58
CA GLU A 648 -11.20 4.08 -2.00
C GLU A 648 -11.82 5.46 -1.86
N LYS A 649 -11.03 6.48 -1.47
CA LYS A 649 -11.53 7.86 -1.38
C LYS A 649 -11.99 8.36 -2.74
N ALA A 650 -11.20 8.15 -3.79
CA ALA A 650 -11.57 8.53 -5.15
C ALA A 650 -12.85 7.84 -5.61
N LEU A 651 -13.04 6.55 -5.28
CA LEU A 651 -14.28 5.83 -5.58
C LEU A 651 -15.48 6.39 -4.82
N LEU A 652 -15.34 6.65 -3.52
CA LEU A 652 -16.43 7.20 -2.71
C LEU A 652 -16.80 8.62 -3.13
N GLU A 653 -15.80 9.43 -3.49
CA GLU A 653 -16.01 10.77 -4.05
C GLU A 653 -16.74 10.71 -5.39
N TYR A 654 -16.33 9.79 -6.27
CA TYR A 654 -17.02 9.56 -7.54
C TYR A 654 -18.47 9.12 -7.34
N ILE A 655 -18.73 8.18 -6.44
CA ILE A 655 -20.09 7.74 -6.08
C ILE A 655 -20.91 8.91 -5.55
N ARG A 656 -20.32 9.72 -4.66
CA ARG A 656 -20.97 10.92 -4.12
C ARG A 656 -21.30 11.95 -5.20
N LEU A 657 -20.51 12.04 -6.27
CA LEU A 657 -20.77 12.95 -7.40
C LEU A 657 -21.84 12.42 -8.36
N GLU A 658 -22.05 11.10 -8.43
CA GLU A 658 -23.16 10.52 -9.21
C GLU A 658 -24.52 10.76 -8.56
N ASP A 659 -24.57 10.99 -7.24
CA ASP A 659 -25.81 11.31 -6.54
C ASP A 659 -26.41 12.63 -7.08
N PRO A 660 -27.67 12.62 -7.57
CA PRO A 660 -28.23 13.78 -8.25
C PRO A 660 -28.45 14.99 -7.32
N LYS A 661 -28.58 14.75 -6.01
CA LYS A 661 -28.77 15.81 -5.01
C LYS A 661 -27.49 16.59 -4.75
N THR A 662 -26.41 15.89 -4.47
CA THR A 662 -25.08 16.48 -4.26
C THR A 662 -24.58 17.15 -5.53
N LEU A 663 -24.85 16.57 -6.70
CA LEU A 663 -24.51 17.18 -7.98
C LEU A 663 -25.29 18.48 -8.25
N GLU A 664 -26.57 18.57 -7.84
CA GLU A 664 -27.33 19.82 -7.94
C GLU A 664 -26.90 20.85 -6.88
N GLU A 665 -26.53 20.40 -5.68
CA GLU A 665 -25.94 21.26 -4.62
C GLU A 665 -24.60 21.86 -5.09
N GLU A 666 -23.70 21.04 -5.65
CA GLU A 666 -22.44 21.49 -6.24
C GLU A 666 -22.66 22.41 -7.44
N ARG A 667 -23.64 22.10 -8.31
CA ARG A 667 -24.01 23.00 -9.41
C ARG A 667 -24.58 24.32 -8.88
N SER A 668 -25.37 24.32 -7.82
CA SER A 668 -25.86 25.53 -7.18
C SER A 668 -24.72 26.33 -6.58
N CYS A 669 -23.82 25.67 -5.85
CA CYS A 669 -22.61 26.28 -5.31
C CYS A 669 -21.75 26.90 -6.42
N LEU A 670 -21.56 26.21 -7.55
CA LEU A 670 -20.84 26.73 -8.71
C LEU A 670 -21.58 27.88 -9.41
N ARG A 671 -22.93 27.90 -9.40
CA ARG A 671 -23.74 29.03 -9.88
C ARG A 671 -23.61 30.24 -8.95
N ASP A 672 -23.60 30.02 -7.64
CA ASP A 672 -23.59 31.07 -6.62
C ASP A 672 -22.19 31.67 -6.42
N GLN A 673 -21.13 30.85 -6.49
CA GLN A 673 -19.74 31.27 -6.30
C GLN A 673 -19.01 31.60 -7.61
N GLY A 674 -19.53 31.12 -8.75
CA GLY A 674 -18.91 31.25 -10.06
C GLY A 674 -17.66 30.38 -10.23
N LEU A 675 -17.34 30.01 -11.47
CA LEU A 675 -16.06 29.37 -11.81
C LEU A 675 -14.95 30.44 -11.80
N ILE A 676 -14.22 30.53 -10.69
CA ILE A 676 -13.06 31.43 -10.58
C ILE A 676 -11.90 30.85 -11.37
N SER A 677 -11.37 31.57 -12.36
CA SER A 677 -10.17 31.12 -13.07
C SER A 677 -8.96 31.13 -12.12
N PRO A 678 -7.95 30.27 -12.32
CA PRO A 678 -6.74 30.29 -11.49
C PRO A 678 -6.06 31.67 -11.45
N GLN A 679 -6.13 32.44 -12.54
CA GLN A 679 -5.65 33.82 -12.58
C GLN A 679 -6.46 34.76 -11.69
N ASP A 680 -7.78 34.62 -11.66
CA ASP A 680 -8.67 35.45 -10.84
C ASP A 680 -8.52 35.11 -9.36
N TYR A 681 -8.34 33.83 -9.03
CA TYR A 681 -8.08 33.37 -7.66
C TYR A 681 -6.76 33.93 -7.13
N VAL A 682 -5.68 33.88 -7.94
CA VAL A 682 -4.38 34.50 -7.57
C VAL A 682 -4.52 36.01 -7.43
N SER A 683 -5.27 36.67 -8.31
CA SER A 683 -5.50 38.12 -8.24
C SER A 683 -6.26 38.51 -6.96
N MET A 684 -7.27 37.72 -6.58
CA MET A 684 -8.03 37.89 -5.34
C MET A 684 -7.15 37.65 -4.10
N LEU A 685 -6.32 36.59 -4.10
CA LEU A 685 -5.37 36.30 -3.02
C LEU A 685 -4.37 37.44 -2.82
N VAL A 686 -3.79 37.95 -3.90
CA VAL A 686 -2.85 39.08 -3.88
C VAL A 686 -3.55 40.35 -3.39
N TRP A 687 -4.77 40.61 -3.85
CA TRP A 687 -5.57 41.77 -3.43
C TRP A 687 -5.91 41.71 -1.93
N ASN A 688 -6.36 40.56 -1.44
CA ASN A 688 -6.67 40.34 -0.03
C ASN A 688 -5.43 40.45 0.85
N TYR A 689 -4.30 39.89 0.43
CA TYR A 689 -3.03 40.04 1.14
C TYR A 689 -2.59 41.51 1.22
N LYS A 690 -2.76 42.26 0.13
CA LYS A 690 -2.39 43.68 0.06
C LYS A 690 -3.31 44.57 0.91
N ARG A 691 -4.60 44.20 1.02
CA ARG A 691 -5.59 44.95 1.81
C ARG A 691 -5.52 44.65 3.31
N ASN A 692 -5.36 43.38 3.67
CA ASN A 692 -5.52 42.92 5.06
C ASN A 692 -4.19 42.53 5.74
N ALA A 693 -3.06 42.61 5.05
CA ALA A 693 -1.72 42.20 5.51
C ALA A 693 -1.64 40.76 6.07
N VAL A 694 -2.65 39.94 5.82
CA VAL A 694 -2.78 38.53 6.20
C VAL A 694 -3.36 37.78 5.01
N ALA A 695 -2.83 36.60 4.72
CA ALA A 695 -3.40 35.69 3.73
C ALA A 695 -4.71 35.11 4.29
N VAL A 696 -5.84 35.78 4.00
CA VAL A 696 -7.17 35.21 4.25
C VAL A 696 -7.48 34.26 3.09
N ASP A 697 -7.25 32.97 3.33
CA ASP A 697 -7.65 31.93 2.38
C ASP A 697 -9.12 31.58 2.63
N GLN A 698 -10.03 32.18 1.87
CA GLN A 698 -11.48 31.93 2.02
C GLN A 698 -11.85 30.44 1.77
N LEU A 699 -10.98 29.65 1.16
CA LEU A 699 -11.15 28.19 1.06
C LEU A 699 -10.99 27.46 2.41
N SER A 700 -10.19 28.00 3.33
CA SER A 700 -9.95 27.37 4.63
C SER A 700 -11.16 27.47 5.58
N SER A 701 -11.90 28.58 5.51
CA SER A 701 -13.16 28.78 6.24
C SER A 701 -14.33 27.95 5.71
N VAL A 702 -14.25 27.45 4.47
CA VAL A 702 -15.31 26.63 3.85
C VAL A 702 -15.09 25.13 4.09
N LEU A 703 -13.84 24.69 4.29
CA LEU A 703 -13.52 23.29 4.61
C LEU A 703 -13.80 22.92 6.08
N THR A 704 -13.82 23.89 6.97
CA THR A 704 -14.31 23.75 8.36
C THR A 704 -15.75 24.25 8.38
N GLY A 705 -16.74 23.34 8.34
CA GLY A 705 -18.16 23.70 8.29
C GLY A 705 -18.70 24.40 9.55
N GLU A 706 -18.21 25.60 9.85
CA GLU A 706 -18.78 26.49 10.87
C GLU A 706 -19.72 27.48 10.17
N ASN A 707 -21.02 27.20 10.28
CA ASN A 707 -22.07 28.14 9.92
C ASN A 707 -22.03 29.35 10.86
N SER A 708 -21.49 30.47 10.38
CA SER A 708 -21.78 31.79 10.95
C SER A 708 -21.95 32.82 9.83
N ILE A 709 -23.09 32.77 9.15
CA ILE A 709 -23.59 33.86 8.31
C ILE A 709 -24.90 34.35 8.95
N GLU A 710 -24.79 35.23 9.95
CA GLU A 710 -25.85 36.16 10.34
C GLU A 710 -25.19 37.37 11.00
N THR A 711 -24.68 38.30 10.17
CA THR A 711 -24.55 39.76 10.41
C THR A 711 -23.48 40.33 9.47
N MET A 712 -23.83 40.54 8.20
CA MET A 712 -23.18 41.55 7.32
C MET A 712 -23.90 41.66 5.97
N GLY A 713 -25.24 41.60 5.99
CA GLY A 713 -26.08 41.73 4.80
C GLY A 713 -27.09 42.84 4.98
N SER A 714 -26.63 44.09 5.10
CA SER A 714 -27.52 45.27 5.15
C SER A 714 -26.69 46.55 5.03
N GLU A 715 -25.92 46.76 3.96
CA GLU A 715 -25.40 48.11 3.66
C GLU A 715 -24.76 48.26 2.28
N PHE A 716 -25.32 47.63 1.23
CA PHE A 716 -24.94 48.01 -0.14
C PHE A 716 -26.15 47.84 -1.05
N LEU A 717 -27.09 48.79 -0.98
CA LEU A 717 -28.01 49.19 -2.06
C LEU A 717 -28.97 50.27 -1.52
N SER A 718 -28.53 51.53 -1.48
CA SER A 718 -29.44 52.66 -1.65
C SER A 718 -28.68 53.87 -2.19
N THR A 719 -29.11 54.25 -3.37
CA THR A 719 -28.72 55.36 -4.22
C THR A 719 -28.94 56.73 -3.57
N SER A 720 -28.06 57.67 -3.96
CA SER A 720 -28.36 59.05 -4.33
C SER A 720 -28.99 60.03 -3.33
N ASN A 721 -28.31 61.17 -3.22
CA ASN A 721 -28.79 62.55 -3.06
C ASN A 721 -28.37 63.30 -1.79
N ASP A 722 -27.88 64.51 -2.08
CA ASP A 722 -27.87 65.74 -1.29
C ASP A 722 -26.80 65.92 -0.22
N GLU A 723 -25.71 66.54 -0.67
CA GLU A 723 -24.98 67.54 0.10
C GLU A 723 -25.90 68.72 0.42
N ASN A 724 -26.18 68.98 1.70
CA ASN A 724 -26.04 70.34 2.22
C ASN A 724 -26.02 70.46 3.76
N SER A 725 -25.05 71.27 4.20
CA SER A 725 -25.01 72.11 5.40
C SER A 725 -24.62 71.51 6.77
N ASN A 726 -23.48 72.03 7.25
CA ASN A 726 -23.20 72.57 8.59
C ASN A 726 -23.50 71.71 9.83
N GLN A 727 -22.49 71.41 10.66
CA GLN A 727 -21.90 72.33 11.64
C GLN A 727 -20.74 71.71 12.44
N LYS A 728 -19.80 72.58 12.76
CA LYS A 728 -18.61 72.48 13.62
C LYS A 728 -18.84 71.93 15.05
N ASN A 729 -17.83 71.21 15.52
CA ASN A 729 -17.05 71.40 16.76
C ASN A 729 -17.09 70.34 17.89
N ARG A 730 -15.84 69.99 18.28
CA ARG A 730 -15.28 69.67 19.62
C ARG A 730 -15.50 68.28 20.20
N SER A 731 -14.46 67.45 20.19
CA SER A 731 -13.44 67.39 21.27
C SER A 731 -12.44 66.27 20.99
N GLU A 732 -11.23 66.67 20.59
CA GLU A 732 -10.01 65.91 20.81
C GLU A 732 -9.65 66.08 22.30
N GLU A 733 -9.40 64.97 22.99
CA GLU A 733 -8.40 64.76 24.04
C GLU A 733 -8.70 63.41 24.70
N ASP A 734 -7.66 62.69 25.10
CA ASP A 734 -7.67 61.37 25.76
C ASP A 734 -7.77 60.10 24.88
N ASN A 735 -6.71 59.78 24.13
CA ASN A 735 -6.08 58.45 24.22
C ASN A 735 -4.74 58.27 23.47
N GLU A 736 -4.01 59.34 23.19
CA GLU A 736 -2.71 59.26 22.50
C GLU A 736 -1.51 58.98 23.43
N GLU A 737 -1.71 58.17 24.47
CA GLU A 737 -0.64 57.88 25.46
C GLU A 737 -0.51 56.42 25.87
N ARG A 738 -0.60 55.47 24.92
CA ARG A 738 -0.19 54.06 25.17
C ARG A 738 0.52 53.33 24.03
N ILE A 739 1.03 54.02 23.01
CA ILE A 739 1.84 53.39 21.94
C ILE A 739 3.22 54.04 21.83
N ARG A 740 4.01 54.05 22.91
CA ARG A 740 5.47 54.25 22.86
C ARG A 740 6.21 53.66 24.07
N VAL A 741 6.01 52.38 24.40
CA VAL A 741 7.03 51.57 25.14
C VAL A 741 6.91 50.10 24.75
N ALA A 742 7.74 49.65 23.81
CA ALA A 742 8.36 48.31 23.76
C ALA A 742 9.09 48.10 22.41
N LEU A 743 10.08 48.95 22.13
CA LEU A 743 11.31 48.55 21.48
C LEU A 743 12.41 48.66 22.54
N MET A 744 12.54 47.61 23.34
CA MET A 744 13.75 47.21 24.07
C MET A 744 13.69 45.70 24.30
#